data_AF-A0A527VFN6-F1
#
_entry.id   AF-A0A527VFN6-F1
#
_cell.length_a   1.000
_cell.length_b   1.000
_cell.length_c   1.000
_cell.angle_alpha   90.00
_cell.angle_beta   90.00
_cell.angle_gamma   90.00
#
_symmetry.space_group_name_H-M   'P 1'
#
loop_
_entity.id
_entity.type
_entity.pdbx_description
1 polymer ?
#
loop_
_entity_poly.entity_id
_entity_poly.type
_entity_poly.pdbx_seq_one_letter_code
_entity_poly.pdbx_strand_id
1 'polypeptide(L)'
;MSHPHLCLLGGFDFAGGAAAAPVFSRKARAMVAYLALQSGHSQSREKLAALLWGGNGDAQARMSLRQALSAVRKGMDASDGRTFLTEGDSITLNLDDLDFDVVRFEALAAGSEPEQLEQALVVYRGDLLDGFGLKEEPFEDWLRVERERLRAMAVAALDKLVAHYCTTNDPASCVRSATRLLAMEPLREDIHRALMRAYAVQGRLTLALRQYENCRSALQRELNEQPEPETRHLYEDLRTRRMTSQAASRIAALAPPSQTPPPSPARTGARPAFEAEPMRPATHYVKSAGINIAYQVTGDGPVDLIYVPGWVSNLDLAWSSPRLSHLLNRLGAFSRLIRMDKRGTGLSDRNVGLPTLEERMEDMRAVLDAVGSKHTVLFGSSEGGPMCMLFAATYPERTAALALNGTYASGRWSKDYPWARTSEQVEEDLAAVERQWGEPADMSNAAPSLMNDSFEREWFAAYLRNSASPADAIALWRWGTEIDVRALLPAIHVPTLIVQTAGDRWVKPEEGRYLATHIEGARYIELPGRDHVIWGENSDRLVDEIQTFVTGALPAAPGERVLVTALHVEVVGLPSALVNTSNQTWRDLMQRHDDEIRKELHHADGQEIKRTGNWFLAVFQRPTRAIQCALAIRRRLGESGLRVRAAIHIGECERHGGDFTGIAIQLTSRLLDHAGPGEIIVSRTVRDLTAGSGLTFEEHCEMDLAGVPGGLQLFSVSKPAV
;
A
#
# COMPACT_ATOMS: atom_id res chain seq x y z
N MET A 1 -45.37 -2.61 -8.82
CA MET A 1 -45.41 -3.59 -7.72
C MET A 1 -44.39 -4.64 -8.07
N SER A 2 -43.40 -4.89 -7.21
CA SER A 2 -42.40 -5.93 -7.48
C SER A 2 -43.08 -7.30 -7.51
N HIS A 3 -42.78 -8.10 -8.53
CA HIS A 3 -43.21 -9.50 -8.57
C HIS A 3 -42.61 -10.25 -7.38
N PRO A 4 -43.34 -11.17 -6.75
CA PRO A 4 -42.81 -11.91 -5.62
C PRO A 4 -41.65 -12.80 -6.07
N HIS A 5 -40.56 -12.81 -5.29
CA HIS A 5 -39.35 -13.56 -5.62
C HIS A 5 -38.80 -14.31 -4.41
N LEU A 6 -38.11 -15.42 -4.69
CA LEU A 6 -37.32 -16.19 -3.76
C LEU A 6 -35.93 -16.38 -4.34
N CYS A 7 -34.93 -15.77 -3.70
CA CYS A 7 -33.53 -15.95 -4.07
C CYS A 7 -32.81 -16.77 -3.01
N LEU A 8 -32.23 -17.90 -3.41
CA LEU A 8 -31.46 -18.80 -2.54
C LEU A 8 -29.99 -18.94 -2.98
N LEU A 9 -29.63 -18.55 -4.21
CA LEU A 9 -28.25 -18.60 -4.70
C LEU A 9 -27.49 -17.34 -4.28
N GLY A 10 -26.54 -17.50 -3.34
CA GLY A 10 -25.81 -16.38 -2.72
C GLY A 10 -26.44 -15.81 -1.45
N GLY A 11 -27.42 -16.51 -0.84
CA GLY A 11 -28.06 -16.12 0.41
C GLY A 11 -29.58 -16.33 0.39
N PHE A 12 -30.26 -16.05 1.50
CA PHE A 12 -31.74 -16.12 1.57
C PHE A 12 -32.35 -14.73 1.42
N ASP A 13 -33.10 -14.50 0.34
CA ASP A 13 -33.92 -13.31 0.14
C ASP A 13 -35.32 -13.69 -0.37
N PHE A 14 -36.34 -13.01 0.17
CA PHE A 14 -37.73 -13.23 -0.19
C PHE A 14 -38.50 -11.91 -0.12
N ALA A 15 -39.13 -11.53 -1.22
CA ALA A 15 -40.09 -10.42 -1.25
C ALA A 15 -41.47 -10.96 -1.63
N GLY A 16 -42.44 -10.82 -0.73
CA GLY A 16 -43.86 -10.90 -1.08
C GLY A 16 -44.33 -9.53 -1.59
N GLY A 17 -45.37 -9.46 -2.42
CA GLY A 17 -45.84 -8.21 -3.07
C GLY A 17 -46.29 -7.05 -2.15
N ALA A 18 -46.00 -7.08 -0.84
CA ALA A 18 -46.32 -6.05 0.14
C ALA A 18 -45.06 -5.25 0.59
N ALA A 19 -45.28 -4.02 1.05
CA ALA A 19 -44.26 -2.99 1.31
C ALA A 19 -43.22 -3.29 2.41
N ALA A 20 -43.21 -4.48 3.03
CA ALA A 20 -42.22 -4.91 4.00
C ALA A 20 -41.95 -6.42 3.89
N ALA A 21 -40.69 -6.82 3.73
CA ALA A 21 -40.29 -8.23 3.67
C ALA A 21 -40.55 -8.93 5.02
N PRO A 22 -41.17 -10.13 5.03
CA PRO A 22 -41.46 -10.85 6.27
C PRO A 22 -40.17 -11.32 6.96
N VAL A 23 -40.04 -11.03 8.26
CA VAL A 23 -38.90 -11.48 9.07
C VAL A 23 -39.10 -12.95 9.45
N PHE A 24 -38.51 -13.86 8.68
CA PHE A 24 -38.47 -15.28 9.01
C PHE A 24 -37.33 -15.61 9.98
N SER A 25 -37.63 -16.46 10.98
CA SER A 25 -36.59 -17.07 11.82
C SER A 25 -35.66 -17.97 11.00
N ARG A 26 -34.44 -18.27 11.48
CA ARG A 26 -33.50 -19.14 10.74
C ARG A 26 -34.13 -20.49 10.37
N LYS A 27 -34.81 -21.16 11.31
CA LYS A 27 -35.48 -22.43 11.01
C LYS A 27 -36.66 -22.30 10.04
N ALA A 28 -37.36 -21.16 10.04
CA ALA A 28 -38.39 -20.88 9.03
C ALA A 28 -37.78 -20.68 7.63
N ARG A 29 -36.65 -19.95 7.51
CA ARG A 29 -35.91 -19.79 6.24
C ARG A 29 -35.42 -21.12 5.69
N ALA A 30 -34.85 -21.96 6.56
CA ALA A 30 -34.42 -23.31 6.22
C ALA A 30 -35.58 -24.18 5.71
N MET A 31 -36.74 -24.10 6.36
CA MET A 31 -37.95 -24.80 5.93
C MET A 31 -38.44 -24.33 4.56
N VAL A 32 -38.48 -23.01 4.31
CA VAL A 32 -38.88 -22.45 3.01
C VAL A 32 -37.92 -22.91 1.92
N ALA A 33 -36.61 -22.81 2.16
CA ALA A 33 -35.59 -23.26 1.21
C ALA A 33 -35.74 -24.75 0.90
N TYR A 34 -35.86 -25.60 1.93
CA TYR A 34 -36.08 -27.03 1.75
C TYR A 34 -37.33 -27.33 0.91
N LEU A 35 -38.46 -26.71 1.25
CA LEU A 35 -39.72 -26.93 0.55
C LEU A 35 -39.70 -26.38 -0.89
N ALA A 36 -39.01 -25.27 -1.15
CA ALA A 36 -38.87 -24.70 -2.48
C ALA A 36 -38.08 -25.64 -3.41
N LEU A 37 -36.97 -26.20 -2.93
CA LEU A 37 -36.18 -27.17 -3.70
C LEU A 37 -36.87 -28.54 -3.81
N GLN A 38 -37.85 -28.83 -2.94
CA GLN A 38 -38.72 -29.99 -3.04
C GLN A 38 -40.08 -29.66 -3.66
N SER A 39 -40.19 -28.53 -4.37
CA SER A 39 -41.43 -28.13 -5.03
C SER A 39 -41.94 -29.26 -5.94
N GLY A 40 -43.26 -29.45 -5.94
CA GLY A 40 -43.93 -30.59 -6.60
C GLY A 40 -43.94 -31.90 -5.79
N HIS A 41 -43.24 -31.99 -4.66
CA HIS A 41 -43.25 -33.17 -3.78
C HIS A 41 -43.81 -32.86 -2.39
N SER A 42 -44.86 -33.56 -2.00
CA SER A 42 -45.49 -33.37 -0.68
C SER A 42 -44.63 -33.94 0.45
N GLN A 43 -44.36 -33.13 1.48
CA GLN A 43 -43.54 -33.51 2.63
C GLN A 43 -44.38 -33.73 3.89
N SER A 44 -44.18 -34.84 4.59
CA SER A 44 -44.84 -35.11 5.88
C SER A 44 -44.35 -34.17 6.97
N ARG A 45 -45.22 -33.83 7.93
CA ARG A 45 -44.85 -33.07 9.14
C ARG A 45 -43.77 -33.75 9.98
N GLU A 46 -43.82 -35.08 10.10
CA GLU A 46 -42.83 -35.87 10.85
C GLU A 46 -41.42 -35.67 10.26
N LYS A 47 -41.28 -35.79 8.94
CA LYS A 47 -40.00 -35.58 8.24
C LYS A 47 -39.46 -34.17 8.42
N LEU A 48 -40.29 -33.14 8.29
CA LEU A 48 -39.85 -31.75 8.49
C LEU A 48 -39.47 -31.45 9.95
N ALA A 49 -40.19 -32.04 10.91
CA ALA A 49 -39.85 -31.94 12.32
C ALA A 49 -38.50 -32.59 12.62
N ALA A 50 -38.25 -33.79 12.10
CA ALA A 50 -36.98 -34.50 12.26
C ALA A 50 -35.81 -33.78 11.55
N LEU A 51 -36.06 -33.21 10.37
CA LEU A 51 -35.05 -32.49 9.59
C LEU A 51 -34.56 -31.22 10.29
N LEU A 52 -35.49 -30.43 10.85
CA LEU A 52 -35.22 -29.08 11.33
C LEU A 52 -35.18 -28.96 12.85
N TRP A 53 -35.63 -29.97 13.62
CA TRP A 53 -35.65 -29.98 15.08
C TRP A 53 -35.33 -31.37 15.65
N GLY A 54 -34.43 -32.11 15.00
CA GLY A 54 -34.08 -33.49 15.38
C GLY A 54 -33.51 -33.62 16.80
N GLY A 55 -32.89 -32.55 17.33
CA GLY A 55 -32.40 -32.50 18.72
C GLY A 55 -33.48 -32.30 19.80
N ASN A 56 -34.74 -32.04 19.42
CA ASN A 56 -35.83 -31.79 20.36
C ASN A 56 -36.71 -33.04 20.55
N GLY A 57 -37.32 -33.21 21.72
CA GLY A 57 -38.34 -34.26 21.91
C GLY A 57 -39.55 -34.07 20.97
N ASP A 58 -40.15 -35.16 20.50
CA ASP A 58 -41.20 -35.20 19.46
C ASP A 58 -42.36 -34.22 19.67
N ALA A 59 -42.77 -33.98 20.92
CA ALA A 59 -43.83 -33.03 21.24
C ALA A 59 -43.40 -31.57 21.00
N GLN A 60 -42.16 -31.24 21.36
CA GLN A 60 -41.57 -29.91 21.18
C GLN A 60 -41.26 -29.64 19.71
N ALA A 61 -40.71 -30.62 18.98
CA ALA A 61 -40.43 -30.52 17.55
C ALA A 61 -41.72 -30.23 16.75
N ARG A 62 -42.82 -30.96 17.03
CA ARG A 62 -44.13 -30.71 16.42
C ARG A 62 -44.71 -29.34 16.77
N MET A 63 -44.52 -28.87 18.01
CA MET A 63 -44.96 -27.53 18.41
C MET A 63 -44.20 -26.44 17.65
N SER A 64 -42.87 -26.54 17.59
CA SER A 64 -42.03 -25.59 16.85
C SER A 64 -42.30 -25.60 15.35
N LEU A 65 -42.55 -26.77 14.75
CA LEU A 65 -42.98 -26.89 13.36
C LEU A 65 -44.30 -26.14 13.12
N ARG A 66 -45.31 -26.32 13.97
CA ARG A 66 -46.59 -25.58 13.86
C ARG A 66 -46.38 -24.06 13.91
N GLN A 67 -45.53 -23.58 14.81
CA GLN A 67 -45.21 -22.15 14.92
C GLN A 67 -44.48 -21.63 13.67
N ALA A 68 -43.48 -22.38 13.17
CA ALA A 68 -42.75 -22.01 11.95
C ALA A 68 -43.67 -21.98 10.73
N LEU A 69 -44.55 -22.97 10.57
CA LEU A 69 -45.54 -23.01 9.49
C LEU A 69 -46.50 -21.83 9.57
N SER A 70 -46.97 -21.47 10.77
CA SER A 70 -47.82 -20.30 10.95
C SER A 70 -47.11 -19.00 10.59
N ALA A 71 -45.82 -18.87 10.91
CA ALA A 71 -45.02 -17.69 10.58
C ALA A 71 -44.76 -17.58 9.07
N VAL A 72 -44.43 -18.71 8.42
CA VAL A 72 -44.22 -18.76 6.97
C VAL A 72 -45.51 -18.43 6.23
N ARG A 73 -46.65 -19.05 6.60
CA ARG A 73 -47.96 -18.72 6.01
C ARG A 73 -48.26 -17.23 6.13
N LYS A 74 -48.17 -16.65 7.33
CA LYS A 74 -48.42 -15.23 7.53
C LYS A 74 -47.49 -14.33 6.69
N GLY A 75 -46.24 -14.72 6.51
CA GLY A 75 -45.28 -13.97 5.69
C GLY A 75 -45.51 -14.11 4.19
N MET A 76 -46.07 -15.24 3.73
CA MET A 76 -46.31 -15.53 2.32
C MET A 76 -47.73 -15.16 1.85
N ASP A 77 -48.73 -15.19 2.74
CA ASP A 77 -50.15 -14.87 2.50
C ASP A 77 -50.42 -13.40 2.15
N ALA A 78 -49.44 -12.51 2.28
CA ALA A 78 -49.49 -11.18 1.67
C ALA A 78 -49.46 -11.21 0.12
N SER A 79 -49.29 -12.39 -0.47
CA SER A 79 -49.26 -12.69 -1.90
C SER A 79 -50.37 -13.72 -2.20
N ASP A 80 -51.62 -13.27 -2.35
CA ASP A 80 -52.82 -14.00 -2.82
C ASP A 80 -53.12 -15.44 -2.28
N GLY A 81 -52.49 -15.88 -1.18
CA GLY A 81 -52.91 -17.03 -0.37
C GLY A 81 -52.83 -18.42 -1.03
N ARG A 82 -52.14 -18.57 -2.17
CA ARG A 82 -52.05 -19.85 -2.92
C ARG A 82 -50.70 -20.54 -2.89
N THR A 83 -49.68 -19.90 -2.31
CA THR A 83 -48.28 -20.36 -2.38
C THR A 83 -47.98 -21.50 -1.38
N PHE A 84 -48.72 -21.62 -0.28
CA PHE A 84 -48.46 -22.64 0.75
C PHE A 84 -49.66 -23.58 0.90
N LEU A 85 -49.55 -24.81 0.38
CA LEU A 85 -50.61 -25.81 0.44
C LEU A 85 -50.37 -26.76 1.62
N THR A 86 -51.35 -26.84 2.53
CA THR A 86 -51.36 -27.89 3.55
C THR A 86 -52.64 -28.68 3.49
N GLU A 87 -52.52 -29.93 3.09
CA GLU A 87 -53.61 -30.91 3.09
C GLU A 87 -53.29 -31.97 4.15
N GLY A 88 -54.08 -31.97 5.24
CA GLY A 88 -53.90 -32.90 6.37
C GLY A 88 -52.50 -32.83 7.00
N ASP A 89 -51.79 -33.97 6.97
CA ASP A 89 -50.44 -34.16 7.53
C ASP A 89 -49.30 -33.83 6.55
N SER A 90 -49.64 -33.30 5.38
CA SER A 90 -48.71 -33.06 4.29
C SER A 90 -48.55 -31.56 3.99
N ILE A 91 -47.35 -31.16 3.59
CA ILE A 91 -46.94 -29.77 3.37
C ILE A 91 -46.22 -29.66 2.02
N THR A 92 -46.71 -28.75 1.19
CA THR A 92 -46.13 -28.44 -0.13
C THR A 92 -46.03 -26.93 -0.32
N LEU A 93 -44.94 -26.48 -0.95
CA LEU A 93 -44.79 -25.10 -1.40
C LEU A 93 -45.04 -25.04 -2.92
N ASN A 94 -46.04 -24.27 -3.33
CA ASN A 94 -46.29 -23.98 -4.74
C ASN A 94 -45.45 -22.76 -5.17
N LEU A 95 -44.73 -22.88 -6.29
CA LEU A 95 -43.86 -21.85 -6.84
C LEU A 95 -44.38 -21.22 -8.13
N ASP A 96 -45.55 -21.63 -8.65
CA ASP A 96 -46.03 -21.25 -9.99
C ASP A 96 -46.06 -19.72 -10.24
N ASP A 97 -46.32 -18.92 -9.20
CA ASP A 97 -46.38 -17.45 -9.27
C ASP A 97 -45.15 -16.75 -8.64
N LEU A 98 -44.08 -17.48 -8.29
CA LEU A 98 -42.91 -16.98 -7.57
C LEU A 98 -41.64 -17.04 -8.45
N ASP A 99 -40.95 -15.92 -8.64
CA ASP A 99 -39.64 -15.93 -9.33
C ASP A 99 -38.59 -16.60 -8.44
N PHE A 100 -38.29 -17.87 -8.74
CA PHE A 100 -37.35 -18.69 -7.97
C PHE A 100 -36.03 -18.86 -8.72
N ASP A 101 -34.96 -18.31 -8.15
CA ASP A 101 -33.65 -18.25 -8.80
C ASP A 101 -33.02 -19.62 -9.07
N VAL A 102 -33.21 -20.61 -8.21
CA VAL A 102 -32.67 -21.97 -8.42
C VAL A 102 -33.31 -22.62 -9.65
N VAL A 103 -34.64 -22.62 -9.77
CA VAL A 103 -35.33 -23.21 -10.94
C VAL A 103 -34.94 -22.49 -12.23
N ARG A 104 -34.83 -21.15 -12.18
CA ARG A 104 -34.35 -20.36 -13.32
C ARG A 104 -32.92 -20.72 -13.69
N PHE A 105 -32.02 -20.83 -12.71
CA PHE A 105 -30.64 -21.23 -12.93
C PHE A 105 -30.56 -22.63 -13.54
N GLU A 106 -31.31 -23.60 -13.02
CA GLU A 106 -31.32 -24.97 -13.54
C GLU A 106 -31.81 -25.05 -14.98
N ALA A 107 -32.90 -24.35 -15.30
CA ALA A 107 -33.43 -24.30 -16.66
C ALA A 107 -32.43 -23.69 -17.65
N LEU A 108 -31.74 -22.61 -17.25
CA LEU A 108 -30.72 -21.95 -18.08
C LEU A 108 -29.45 -22.80 -18.21
N ALA A 109 -28.99 -23.41 -17.11
CA ALA A 109 -27.77 -24.24 -17.07
C ALA A 109 -27.93 -25.58 -17.80
N ALA A 110 -29.16 -26.09 -17.92
CA ALA A 110 -29.49 -27.25 -18.74
C ALA A 110 -29.34 -26.96 -20.25
N GLY A 111 -29.36 -25.68 -20.64
CA GLY A 111 -29.13 -25.24 -22.01
C GLY A 111 -27.72 -25.56 -22.53
N SER A 112 -27.53 -25.30 -23.82
CA SER A 112 -26.20 -25.38 -24.47
C SER A 112 -25.82 -24.12 -25.22
N GLU A 113 -26.77 -23.20 -25.42
CA GLU A 113 -26.51 -21.92 -26.07
C GLU A 113 -25.70 -21.00 -25.15
N PRO A 114 -24.64 -20.34 -25.63
CA PRO A 114 -23.80 -19.46 -24.82
C PRO A 114 -24.59 -18.38 -24.08
N GLU A 115 -25.60 -17.77 -24.72
CA GLU A 115 -26.40 -16.72 -24.08
C GLU A 115 -27.20 -17.25 -22.88
N GLN A 116 -27.72 -18.48 -22.97
CA GLN A 116 -28.43 -19.11 -21.86
C GLN A 116 -27.48 -19.43 -20.70
N LEU A 117 -26.29 -19.94 -21.01
CA LEU A 117 -25.27 -20.26 -20.00
C LEU A 117 -24.74 -18.99 -19.31
N GLU A 118 -24.53 -17.91 -20.06
CA GLU A 118 -24.17 -16.61 -19.50
C GLU A 118 -25.24 -16.11 -18.52
N GLN A 119 -26.53 -16.19 -18.92
CA GLN A 119 -27.65 -15.82 -18.05
C GLN A 119 -27.73 -16.72 -16.81
N ALA A 120 -27.48 -18.03 -16.94
CA ALA A 120 -27.42 -18.94 -15.80
C ALA A 120 -26.40 -18.45 -14.76
N LEU A 121 -25.22 -18.04 -15.22
CA LEU A 121 -24.15 -17.57 -14.34
C LEU A 121 -24.38 -16.17 -13.75
N VAL A 122 -25.24 -15.35 -14.36
CA VAL A 122 -25.73 -14.11 -13.73
C VAL A 122 -26.67 -14.43 -12.57
N VAL A 123 -27.50 -15.48 -12.71
CA VAL A 123 -28.42 -15.93 -11.65
C VAL A 123 -27.68 -16.61 -10.50
N TYR A 124 -26.67 -17.43 -10.80
CA TYR A 124 -25.81 -18.05 -9.79
C TYR A 124 -24.89 -17.00 -9.14
N ARG A 125 -25.26 -16.47 -7.98
CA ARG A 125 -24.46 -15.43 -7.28
C ARG A 125 -23.52 -15.99 -6.21
N GLY A 126 -23.70 -17.24 -5.83
CA GLY A 126 -22.94 -17.94 -4.80
C GLY A 126 -23.58 -19.29 -4.51
N ASP A 127 -23.04 -20.02 -3.54
CA ASP A 127 -23.58 -21.32 -3.16
C ASP A 127 -25.00 -21.18 -2.57
N LEU A 128 -25.76 -22.28 -2.61
CA LEU A 128 -27.11 -22.31 -2.07
C LEU A 128 -27.08 -21.92 -0.58
N LEU A 129 -27.86 -20.91 -0.22
CA LEU A 129 -27.90 -20.33 1.12
C LEU A 129 -26.50 -19.99 1.65
N ASP A 130 -25.68 -19.28 0.86
CA ASP A 130 -24.32 -18.92 1.28
C ASP A 130 -24.30 -18.23 2.67
N GLY A 131 -23.31 -18.59 3.50
CA GLY A 131 -23.20 -18.14 4.90
C GLY A 131 -24.29 -18.67 5.86
N PHE A 132 -25.19 -19.54 5.41
CA PHE A 132 -26.26 -20.11 6.23
C PHE A 132 -25.92 -21.53 6.71
N GLY A 133 -26.32 -21.84 7.94
CA GLY A 133 -26.27 -23.16 8.55
C GLY A 133 -27.09 -23.24 9.83
N LEU A 134 -27.48 -24.46 10.21
CA LEU A 134 -28.21 -24.86 11.40
C LEU A 134 -27.38 -25.86 12.21
N LYS A 135 -27.70 -26.00 13.50
CA LYS A 135 -27.15 -27.07 14.36
C LYS A 135 -28.03 -28.31 14.30
N GLU A 136 -28.37 -28.75 13.09
CA GLU A 136 -29.25 -29.89 12.82
C GLU A 136 -28.63 -30.71 11.69
N GLU A 137 -27.91 -31.78 12.03
CA GLU A 137 -27.15 -32.61 11.07
C GLU A 137 -27.97 -33.06 9.85
N PRO A 138 -29.23 -33.54 9.97
CA PRO A 138 -29.99 -33.96 8.79
C PRO A 138 -30.23 -32.85 7.77
N PHE A 139 -30.36 -31.60 8.23
CA PHE A 139 -30.51 -30.44 7.34
C PHE A 139 -29.17 -30.04 6.71
N GLU A 140 -28.09 -30.04 7.49
CA GLU A 140 -26.74 -29.72 6.98
C GLU A 140 -26.26 -30.73 5.94
N ASP A 141 -26.55 -32.02 6.14
CA ASP A 141 -26.25 -33.06 5.16
C ASP A 141 -27.01 -32.85 3.84
N TRP A 142 -28.31 -32.55 3.93
CA TRP A 142 -29.11 -32.20 2.75
C TRP A 142 -28.56 -30.95 2.04
N LEU A 143 -28.25 -29.90 2.80
CA LEU A 143 -27.75 -28.64 2.26
C LEU A 143 -26.39 -28.83 1.58
N ARG A 144 -25.50 -29.67 2.12
CA ARG A 144 -24.20 -29.99 1.51
C ARG A 144 -24.37 -30.67 0.16
N VAL A 145 -25.21 -31.71 0.08
CA VAL A 145 -25.49 -32.43 -1.18
C VAL A 145 -26.04 -31.48 -2.24
N GLU A 146 -26.94 -30.59 -1.84
CA GLU A 146 -27.60 -29.69 -2.76
C GLU A 146 -26.70 -28.54 -3.24
N ARG A 147 -25.85 -28.00 -2.36
CA ARG A 147 -24.79 -27.06 -2.74
C ARG A 147 -23.85 -27.69 -3.77
N GLU A 148 -23.41 -28.92 -3.53
CA GLU A 148 -22.52 -29.64 -4.45
C GLU A 148 -23.17 -29.86 -5.82
N ARG A 149 -24.45 -30.26 -5.85
CA ARG A 149 -25.20 -30.45 -7.10
C ARG A 149 -25.30 -29.16 -7.93
N LEU A 150 -25.69 -28.05 -7.30
CA LEU A 150 -25.85 -26.76 -7.99
C LEU A 150 -24.50 -26.17 -8.42
N ARG A 151 -23.46 -26.32 -7.59
CA ARG A 151 -22.09 -25.93 -7.95
C ARG A 151 -21.59 -26.74 -9.13
N ALA A 152 -21.83 -28.05 -9.17
CA ALA A 152 -21.45 -28.90 -10.30
C ALA A 152 -22.12 -28.45 -11.61
N MET A 153 -23.38 -27.99 -11.56
CA MET A 153 -24.05 -27.41 -12.72
C MET A 153 -23.41 -26.09 -13.17
N ALA A 154 -23.04 -25.21 -12.23
CA ALA A 154 -22.36 -23.95 -12.54
C ALA A 154 -20.97 -24.19 -13.17
N VAL A 155 -20.22 -25.15 -12.62
CA VAL A 155 -18.94 -25.63 -13.16
C VAL A 155 -19.11 -26.13 -14.60
N ALA A 156 -20.12 -26.98 -14.84
CA ALA A 156 -20.39 -27.51 -16.18
C ALA A 156 -20.79 -26.40 -17.19
N ALA A 157 -21.56 -25.41 -16.76
CA ALA A 157 -21.92 -24.25 -17.60
C ALA A 157 -20.69 -23.39 -17.94
N LEU A 158 -19.83 -23.11 -16.95
CA LEU A 158 -18.57 -22.40 -17.14
C LEU A 158 -17.62 -23.16 -18.07
N ASP A 159 -17.52 -24.48 -17.93
CA ASP A 159 -16.71 -25.34 -18.80
C ASP A 159 -17.14 -25.21 -20.27
N LYS A 160 -18.44 -25.30 -20.54
CA LYS A 160 -19.01 -25.11 -21.90
C LYS A 160 -18.69 -23.72 -22.45
N LEU A 161 -18.80 -22.67 -21.64
CA LEU A 161 -18.47 -21.30 -22.06
C LEU A 161 -16.98 -21.10 -22.32
N VAL A 162 -16.10 -21.62 -21.48
CA VAL A 162 -14.64 -21.56 -21.71
C VAL A 162 -14.30 -22.25 -23.03
N ALA A 163 -14.86 -23.44 -23.28
CA ALA A 163 -14.69 -24.14 -24.55
C ALA A 163 -15.20 -23.31 -25.73
N HIS A 164 -16.41 -22.74 -25.62
CA HIS A 164 -16.98 -21.87 -26.64
C HIS A 164 -16.08 -20.68 -26.97
N TYR A 165 -15.66 -19.89 -25.99
CA TYR A 165 -14.83 -18.70 -26.22
C TYR A 165 -13.42 -19.04 -26.70
N CYS A 166 -12.89 -20.20 -26.33
CA CYS A 166 -11.65 -20.71 -26.92
C CYS A 166 -11.82 -20.98 -28.42
N THR A 167 -12.96 -21.53 -28.85
CA THR A 167 -13.22 -21.82 -30.27
C THR A 167 -13.56 -20.59 -31.09
N THR A 168 -14.29 -19.63 -30.53
CA THR A 168 -14.66 -18.37 -31.21
C THR A 168 -13.56 -17.30 -31.14
N ASN A 169 -12.47 -17.59 -30.45
CA ASN A 169 -11.33 -16.70 -30.25
C ASN A 169 -11.74 -15.36 -29.61
N ASP A 170 -12.61 -15.41 -28.59
CA ASP A 170 -12.93 -14.28 -27.70
C ASP A 170 -12.13 -14.42 -26.40
N PRO A 171 -10.91 -13.87 -26.34
CA PRO A 171 -10.05 -14.04 -25.16
C PRO A 171 -10.55 -13.24 -23.95
N ALA A 172 -11.35 -12.19 -24.14
CA ALA A 172 -11.84 -11.38 -23.03
C ALA A 172 -12.92 -12.15 -22.23
N SER A 173 -13.85 -12.78 -22.93
CA SER A 173 -14.91 -13.59 -22.32
C SER A 173 -14.39 -14.92 -21.80
N CYS A 174 -13.40 -15.51 -22.47
CA CYS A 174 -12.66 -16.67 -21.95
C CYS A 174 -11.99 -16.36 -20.60
N VAL A 175 -11.33 -15.21 -20.45
CA VAL A 175 -10.68 -14.83 -19.18
C VAL A 175 -11.70 -14.76 -18.04
N ARG A 176 -12.85 -14.12 -18.25
CA ARG A 176 -13.90 -13.99 -17.21
C ARG A 176 -14.42 -15.36 -16.75
N SER A 177 -14.76 -16.22 -17.72
CA SER A 177 -15.33 -17.54 -17.45
C SER A 177 -14.30 -18.49 -16.82
N ALA A 178 -13.08 -18.53 -17.36
CA ALA A 178 -12.02 -19.40 -16.84
C ALA A 178 -11.56 -18.98 -15.43
N THR A 179 -11.48 -17.67 -15.15
CA THR A 179 -11.12 -17.18 -13.80
C THR A 179 -12.17 -17.59 -12.78
N ARG A 180 -13.46 -17.44 -13.13
CA ARG A 180 -14.57 -17.84 -12.25
C ARG A 180 -14.61 -19.34 -12.02
N LEU A 181 -14.32 -20.14 -13.05
CA LEU A 181 -14.23 -21.59 -12.94
C LEU A 181 -13.08 -22.03 -12.03
N LEU A 182 -11.89 -21.42 -12.17
CA LEU A 182 -10.74 -21.73 -11.31
C LEU A 182 -10.91 -21.30 -9.85
N ALA A 183 -11.82 -20.37 -9.56
CA ALA A 183 -12.20 -20.06 -8.18
C ALA A 183 -13.00 -21.22 -7.53
N MET A 184 -13.74 -22.00 -8.35
CA MET A 184 -14.47 -23.18 -7.90
C MET A 184 -13.61 -24.45 -7.96
N GLU A 185 -12.81 -24.61 -9.01
CA GLU A 185 -12.01 -25.80 -9.27
C GLU A 185 -10.53 -25.41 -9.52
N PRO A 186 -9.76 -25.06 -8.47
CA PRO A 186 -8.41 -24.53 -8.60
C PRO A 186 -7.40 -25.49 -9.24
N LEU A 187 -7.70 -26.79 -9.23
CA LEU A 187 -6.82 -27.88 -9.70
C LEU A 187 -7.00 -28.22 -11.19
N ARG A 188 -7.93 -27.56 -11.89
CA ARG A 188 -8.22 -27.82 -13.32
C ARG A 188 -7.16 -27.23 -14.24
N GLU A 189 -6.12 -28.01 -14.53
CA GLU A 189 -4.99 -27.60 -15.38
C GLU A 189 -5.41 -27.19 -16.80
N ASP A 190 -6.40 -27.86 -17.37
CA ASP A 190 -6.95 -27.54 -18.68
C ASP A 190 -7.50 -26.10 -18.76
N ILE A 191 -8.14 -25.64 -17.68
CA ILE A 191 -8.66 -24.28 -17.56
C ILE A 191 -7.55 -23.26 -17.30
N HIS A 192 -6.54 -23.63 -16.51
CA HIS A 192 -5.31 -22.82 -16.40
C HIS A 192 -4.65 -22.60 -17.76
N ARG A 193 -4.52 -23.66 -18.57
CA ARG A 193 -3.97 -23.58 -19.94
C ARG A 193 -4.84 -22.71 -20.85
N ALA A 194 -6.16 -22.82 -20.79
CA ALA A 194 -7.08 -21.96 -21.56
C ALA A 194 -6.86 -20.47 -21.20
N LEU A 195 -6.78 -20.16 -19.90
CA LEU A 195 -6.54 -18.80 -19.42
C LEU A 195 -5.15 -18.27 -19.82
N MET A 196 -4.10 -19.10 -19.74
CA MET A 196 -2.76 -18.77 -20.24
C MET A 196 -2.77 -18.40 -21.72
N ARG A 197 -3.47 -19.16 -22.56
CA ARG A 197 -3.61 -18.88 -24.00
C ARG A 197 -4.38 -17.60 -24.24
N ALA A 198 -5.50 -17.39 -23.53
CA ALA A 198 -6.30 -16.18 -23.65
C ALA A 198 -5.52 -14.91 -23.29
N TYR A 199 -4.66 -14.95 -22.25
CA TYR A 199 -3.75 -13.85 -21.93
C TYR A 199 -2.68 -13.64 -23.02
N ALA A 200 -2.11 -14.73 -23.55
CA ALA A 200 -1.10 -14.65 -24.59
C ALA A 200 -1.63 -14.01 -25.88
N VAL A 201 -2.85 -14.37 -26.30
CA VAL A 201 -3.52 -13.77 -27.48
C VAL A 201 -3.74 -12.27 -27.31
N GLN A 202 -4.01 -11.80 -26.08
CA GLN A 202 -4.13 -10.38 -25.75
C GLN A 202 -2.78 -9.65 -25.62
N GLY A 203 -1.66 -10.30 -25.92
CA GLY A 203 -0.31 -9.76 -25.73
C GLY A 203 0.13 -9.69 -24.27
N ARG A 204 -0.66 -10.21 -23.32
CA ARG A 204 -0.40 -10.16 -21.87
C ARG A 204 0.43 -11.37 -21.41
N LEU A 205 1.60 -11.55 -22.03
CA LEU A 205 2.48 -12.72 -21.77
C LEU A 205 2.89 -12.84 -20.30
N THR A 206 3.09 -11.74 -19.58
CA THR A 206 3.43 -11.77 -18.14
C THR A 206 2.31 -12.39 -17.30
N LEU A 207 1.05 -12.08 -17.60
CA LEU A 207 -0.10 -12.67 -16.90
C LEU A 207 -0.23 -14.17 -17.22
N ALA A 208 0.04 -14.57 -18.47
CA ALA A 208 0.05 -15.97 -18.85
C ALA A 208 1.13 -16.77 -18.08
N LEU A 209 2.34 -16.22 -17.93
CA LEU A 209 3.40 -16.87 -17.14
C LEU A 209 3.06 -16.90 -15.64
N ARG A 210 2.43 -15.86 -15.10
CA ARG A 210 1.95 -15.86 -13.71
C ARG A 210 0.86 -16.90 -13.48
N GLN A 211 -0.01 -17.11 -14.46
CA GLN A 211 -1.08 -18.11 -14.36
C GLN A 211 -0.52 -19.54 -14.25
N TYR A 212 0.58 -19.85 -14.93
CA TYR A 212 1.31 -21.11 -14.73
C TYR A 212 1.79 -21.28 -13.29
N GLU A 213 2.35 -20.23 -12.68
CA GLU A 213 2.81 -20.30 -11.28
C GLU A 213 1.65 -20.47 -10.30
N ASN A 214 0.48 -19.90 -10.60
CA ASN A 214 -0.74 -20.13 -9.82
C ASN A 214 -1.18 -21.60 -9.91
N CYS A 215 -1.21 -22.18 -11.12
CA CYS A 215 -1.49 -23.60 -11.36
C CYS A 215 -0.53 -24.50 -10.57
N ARG A 216 0.77 -24.28 -10.73
CA ARG A 216 1.83 -25.02 -10.02
C ARG A 216 1.65 -24.94 -8.50
N SER A 217 1.35 -23.75 -7.99
CA SER A 217 1.17 -23.54 -6.56
C SER A 217 -0.09 -24.23 -6.01
N ALA A 218 -1.18 -24.29 -6.78
CA ALA A 218 -2.41 -24.98 -6.40
C ALA A 218 -2.20 -26.51 -6.32
N LEU A 219 -1.66 -27.11 -7.38
CA LEU A 219 -1.37 -28.55 -7.45
C LEU A 219 -0.38 -28.99 -6.37
N GLN A 220 0.67 -28.19 -6.17
CA GLN A 220 1.69 -28.49 -5.16
C GLN A 220 1.11 -28.45 -3.74
N ARG A 221 0.12 -27.59 -3.47
CA ARG A 221 -0.48 -27.44 -2.14
C ARG A 221 -1.49 -28.54 -1.83
N GLU A 222 -2.34 -28.87 -2.80
CA GLU A 222 -3.49 -29.76 -2.56
C GLU A 222 -3.19 -31.22 -2.91
N LEU A 223 -2.35 -31.46 -3.92
CA LEU A 223 -2.02 -32.81 -4.40
C LEU A 223 -0.55 -33.18 -4.20
N ASN A 224 0.33 -32.21 -3.88
CA ASN A 224 1.79 -32.40 -3.84
C ASN A 224 2.36 -32.89 -5.19
N GLU A 225 1.73 -32.50 -6.29
CA GLU A 225 2.11 -32.86 -7.66
C GLU A 225 2.63 -31.65 -8.45
N GLN A 226 3.36 -31.94 -9.53
CA GLN A 226 3.83 -30.94 -10.50
C GLN A 226 2.84 -30.81 -11.66
N PRO A 227 2.75 -29.65 -12.34
CA PRO A 227 1.90 -29.49 -13.51
C PRO A 227 2.16 -30.53 -14.61
N GLU A 228 1.09 -30.91 -15.29
CA GLU A 228 1.10 -31.78 -16.46
C GLU A 228 2.16 -31.34 -17.50
N PRO A 229 2.76 -32.28 -18.26
CA PRO A 229 3.71 -31.97 -19.34
C PRO A 229 3.19 -30.88 -20.31
N GLU A 230 1.90 -30.92 -20.65
CA GLU A 230 1.22 -29.98 -21.53
C GLU A 230 1.21 -28.56 -20.98
N THR A 231 1.02 -28.42 -19.66
CA THR A 231 1.03 -27.13 -18.95
C THR A 231 2.44 -26.54 -18.93
N ARG A 232 3.45 -27.39 -18.69
CA ARG A 232 4.87 -27.01 -18.69
C ARG A 232 5.35 -26.59 -20.08
N HIS A 233 4.97 -27.34 -21.11
CA HIS A 233 5.30 -27.02 -22.50
C HIS A 233 4.74 -25.65 -22.91
N LEU A 234 3.46 -25.39 -22.58
CA LEU A 234 2.85 -24.09 -22.85
C LEU A 234 3.58 -22.94 -22.14
N TYR A 235 4.03 -23.16 -20.90
CA TYR A 235 4.84 -22.18 -20.18
C TYR A 235 6.17 -21.89 -20.88
N GLU A 236 6.89 -22.93 -21.31
CA GLU A 236 8.17 -22.80 -22.00
C GLU A 236 8.04 -22.06 -23.34
N ASP A 237 6.99 -22.38 -24.11
CA ASP A 237 6.64 -21.70 -25.36
C ASP A 237 6.39 -20.20 -25.14
N LEU A 238 5.53 -19.87 -24.17
CA LEU A 238 5.18 -18.48 -23.87
C LEU A 238 6.37 -17.70 -23.30
N ARG A 239 7.22 -18.36 -22.52
CA ARG A 239 8.48 -17.78 -22.01
C ARG A 239 9.42 -17.44 -23.16
N THR A 240 9.57 -18.35 -24.11
CA THR A 240 10.42 -18.15 -25.29
C THR A 240 9.90 -16.99 -26.15
N ARG A 241 8.58 -16.95 -26.44
CA ARG A 241 7.96 -15.83 -27.16
C ARG A 241 8.20 -14.47 -26.49
N ARG A 242 8.12 -14.42 -25.16
CA ARG A 242 8.41 -13.20 -24.39
C ARG A 242 9.87 -12.77 -24.56
N MET A 243 10.82 -13.70 -24.46
CA MET A 243 12.25 -13.40 -24.63
C MET A 243 12.55 -12.90 -26.05
N THR A 244 11.97 -13.52 -27.07
CA THR A 244 12.10 -13.07 -28.47
C THR A 244 11.49 -11.68 -28.68
N SER A 245 10.30 -11.42 -28.13
CA SER A 245 9.67 -10.10 -28.19
C SER A 245 10.51 -9.02 -27.51
N GLN A 246 11.10 -9.31 -26.35
CA GLN A 246 11.97 -8.37 -25.64
C GLN A 246 13.31 -8.15 -26.37
N ALA A 247 13.88 -9.19 -26.98
CA ALA A 247 15.09 -9.07 -27.79
C ALA A 247 14.84 -8.21 -29.05
N ALA A 248 13.71 -8.41 -29.74
CA ALA A 248 13.31 -7.60 -30.89
C ALA A 248 13.09 -6.12 -30.50
N SER A 249 12.43 -5.85 -29.37
CA SER A 249 12.25 -4.49 -28.85
C SER A 249 13.58 -3.82 -28.45
N ARG A 250 14.54 -4.57 -27.88
CA ARG A 250 15.89 -4.05 -27.58
C ARG A 250 16.69 -3.73 -28.84
N ILE A 251 16.61 -4.57 -29.87
CA ILE A 251 17.27 -4.33 -31.16
C ILE A 251 16.66 -3.09 -31.84
N ALA A 252 15.33 -2.92 -31.80
CA ALA A 252 14.67 -1.73 -32.32
C ALA A 252 15.06 -0.44 -31.55
N ALA A 253 15.25 -0.51 -30.23
CA ALA A 253 15.68 0.61 -29.40
C ALA A 253 17.16 1.00 -29.56
N LEU A 254 18.00 0.10 -30.10
CA LEU A 254 19.43 0.31 -30.34
C LEU A 254 19.75 0.78 -31.77
N ALA A 255 18.76 0.88 -32.66
CA ALA A 255 18.95 1.40 -34.00
C ALA A 255 19.16 2.93 -33.99
N PRO A 256 20.17 3.47 -34.69
CA PRO A 256 20.40 4.92 -34.74
C PRO A 256 19.24 5.63 -35.44
N PRO A 257 18.85 6.85 -35.02
CA PRO A 257 17.79 7.60 -35.67
C PRO A 257 18.23 7.98 -37.09
N SER A 258 17.63 7.33 -38.09
CA SER A 258 17.81 7.69 -39.49
C SER A 258 17.23 9.08 -39.76
N GLN A 259 18.09 9.98 -40.24
CA GLN A 259 17.75 11.35 -40.62
C GLN A 259 16.78 11.34 -41.81
N THR A 260 15.54 11.76 -41.60
CA THR A 260 14.60 12.11 -42.67
C THR A 260 14.57 13.64 -42.86
N PRO A 261 14.53 14.15 -44.11
CA PRO A 261 14.49 15.59 -44.38
C PRO A 261 13.12 16.20 -44.04
N PRO A 262 13.02 17.53 -43.83
CA PRO A 262 11.80 18.16 -43.33
C PRO A 262 10.70 18.17 -44.41
N PRO A 263 9.42 17.93 -44.07
CA PRO A 263 8.34 18.03 -45.04
C PRO A 263 7.83 19.47 -45.15
N SER A 264 7.56 19.88 -46.39
CA SER A 264 6.84 21.11 -46.77
C SER A 264 5.32 20.94 -46.57
N PRO A 265 4.54 22.04 -46.46
CA PRO A 265 3.18 21.97 -45.93
C PRO A 265 2.14 21.68 -47.01
N ALA A 266 1.33 20.62 -46.82
CA ALA A 266 0.03 20.49 -47.45
C ALA A 266 -0.95 19.72 -46.53
N ARG A 267 -2.09 20.35 -46.25
CA ARG A 267 -3.31 19.81 -45.62
C ARG A 267 -3.87 18.67 -46.51
N THR A 268 -4.55 17.61 -46.07
CA THR A 268 -5.68 17.46 -45.13
C THR A 268 -5.87 15.96 -44.84
N GLY A 269 -6.29 15.61 -43.61
CA GLY A 269 -7.14 14.45 -43.34
C GLY A 269 -6.52 13.21 -42.67
N ALA A 270 -7.04 12.88 -41.48
CA ALA A 270 -7.08 11.57 -40.81
C ALA A 270 -6.03 11.23 -39.71
N ARG A 271 -6.60 11.14 -38.49
CA ARG A 271 -6.24 10.41 -37.25
C ARG A 271 -4.97 10.84 -36.48
N PRO A 272 -5.11 11.29 -35.21
CA PRO A 272 -3.95 11.49 -34.35
C PRO A 272 -3.31 10.13 -34.02
N ALA A 273 -1.98 10.12 -34.06
CA ALA A 273 -1.14 9.02 -33.63
C ALA A 273 -1.41 8.71 -32.15
N PHE A 274 -1.44 7.42 -31.81
CA PHE A 274 -1.33 6.98 -30.43
C PHE A 274 0.02 7.48 -29.89
N GLU A 275 -0.03 8.52 -29.05
CA GLU A 275 1.04 8.81 -28.10
C GLU A 275 1.31 7.51 -27.31
N ALA A 276 2.59 7.16 -27.17
CA ALA A 276 2.99 6.00 -26.40
C ALA A 276 2.41 6.13 -24.97
N GLU A 277 1.54 5.19 -24.56
CA GLU A 277 1.05 5.17 -23.19
C GLU A 277 2.23 5.21 -22.21
N PRO A 278 2.23 6.08 -21.19
CA PRO A 278 3.24 6.05 -20.14
C PRO A 278 3.22 4.65 -19.50
N MET A 279 4.40 4.02 -19.39
CA MET A 279 4.52 2.69 -18.78
C MET A 279 3.90 2.71 -17.38
N ARG A 280 2.83 1.95 -17.19
CA ARG A 280 2.16 1.81 -15.88
C ARG A 280 3.15 1.25 -14.85
N PRO A 281 3.25 1.82 -13.64
CA PRO A 281 4.15 1.32 -12.62
C PRO A 281 3.91 -0.15 -12.29
N ALA A 282 4.98 -0.89 -12.01
CA ALA A 282 4.88 -2.30 -11.68
C ALA A 282 4.29 -2.50 -10.28
N THR A 283 3.23 -3.30 -10.19
CA THR A 283 2.66 -3.73 -8.91
C THR A 283 3.42 -4.93 -8.36
N HIS A 284 3.90 -4.78 -7.13
CA HIS A 284 4.63 -5.78 -6.36
C HIS A 284 3.77 -6.31 -5.21
N TYR A 285 4.19 -7.43 -4.60
CA TYR A 285 3.47 -8.07 -3.52
C TYR A 285 4.45 -8.47 -2.41
N VAL A 286 4.05 -8.25 -1.16
CA VAL A 286 4.74 -8.76 0.03
C VAL A 286 3.77 -9.61 0.84
N LYS A 287 4.27 -10.64 1.53
CA LYS A 287 3.46 -11.41 2.47
C LYS A 287 3.45 -10.76 3.85
N SER A 288 2.27 -10.59 4.42
CA SER A 288 2.03 -10.19 5.80
C SER A 288 0.98 -11.13 6.41
N ALA A 289 1.32 -11.80 7.50
CA ALA A 289 0.45 -12.80 8.17
C ALA A 289 -0.22 -13.83 7.21
N GLY A 290 0.48 -14.23 6.15
CA GLY A 290 -0.01 -15.21 5.17
C GLY A 290 -0.84 -14.62 4.01
N ILE A 291 -1.10 -13.32 4.03
CA ILE A 291 -1.89 -12.56 3.03
C ILE A 291 -0.92 -11.78 2.13
N ASN A 292 -1.23 -11.66 0.84
CA ASN A 292 -0.47 -10.84 -0.10
C ASN A 292 -0.96 -9.38 -0.07
N ILE A 293 -0.03 -8.47 0.21
CA ILE A 293 -0.25 -7.03 0.20
C ILE A 293 0.39 -6.44 -1.05
N ALA A 294 -0.44 -5.86 -1.91
CA ALA A 294 -0.04 -5.21 -3.15
C ALA A 294 0.52 -3.81 -2.86
N TYR A 295 1.65 -3.47 -3.50
CA TYR A 295 2.27 -2.16 -3.39
C TYR A 295 2.93 -1.73 -4.70
N GLN A 296 3.09 -0.42 -4.88
CA GLN A 296 3.83 0.19 -5.99
C GLN A 296 4.88 1.15 -5.43
N VAL A 297 5.99 1.28 -6.14
CA VAL A 297 7.02 2.28 -5.87
C VAL A 297 7.23 3.12 -7.13
N THR A 298 7.13 4.43 -7.00
CA THR A 298 7.29 5.41 -8.09
C THR A 298 8.10 6.60 -7.61
N GLY A 299 8.81 7.27 -8.52
CA GLY A 299 9.72 8.35 -8.14
C GLY A 299 11.04 7.82 -7.57
N ASP A 300 12.04 8.68 -7.59
CA ASP A 300 13.43 8.41 -7.19
C ASP A 300 13.98 9.51 -6.27
N GLY A 301 13.08 10.31 -5.67
CA GLY A 301 13.45 11.36 -4.73
C GLY A 301 14.09 10.82 -3.45
N PRO A 302 14.86 11.66 -2.72
CA PRO A 302 15.70 11.25 -1.59
C PRO A 302 14.91 10.90 -0.32
N VAL A 303 13.62 11.24 -0.28
CA VAL A 303 12.74 10.97 0.87
C VAL A 303 11.87 9.77 0.55
N ASP A 304 11.83 8.78 1.44
CA ASP A 304 10.82 7.74 1.38
C ASP A 304 9.50 8.28 1.92
N LEU A 305 8.44 8.24 1.11
CA LEU A 305 7.10 8.66 1.49
C LEU A 305 6.12 7.54 1.18
N ILE A 306 5.42 7.04 2.20
CA ILE A 306 4.34 6.07 1.99
C ILE A 306 2.99 6.78 2.03
N TYR A 307 2.22 6.67 0.96
CA TYR A 307 0.84 7.11 0.92
C TYR A 307 -0.11 5.95 1.26
N VAL A 308 -0.80 6.08 2.39
CA VAL A 308 -1.84 5.16 2.84
C VAL A 308 -3.21 5.75 2.49
N PRO A 309 -3.92 5.18 1.50
CA PRO A 309 -5.19 5.72 1.05
C PRO A 309 -6.30 5.53 2.09
N GLY A 310 -7.40 6.26 1.90
CA GLY A 310 -8.64 6.12 2.67
C GLY A 310 -9.38 4.81 2.42
N TRP A 311 -10.70 4.82 2.61
CA TRP A 311 -11.56 3.64 2.69
C TRP A 311 -11.24 2.49 1.73
N VAL A 312 -11.37 2.72 0.43
CA VAL A 312 -11.04 1.72 -0.60
C VAL A 312 -10.04 2.29 -1.61
N SER A 313 -9.18 1.43 -2.14
CA SER A 313 -8.19 1.84 -3.15
C SER A 313 -7.92 0.78 -4.21
N ASN A 314 -7.34 1.22 -5.33
CA ASN A 314 -6.82 0.34 -6.37
C ASN A 314 -5.57 0.96 -7.01
N LEU A 315 -4.43 0.29 -6.85
CA LEU A 315 -3.14 0.78 -7.34
C LEU A 315 -3.09 0.99 -8.86
N ASP A 316 -3.63 0.06 -9.64
CA ASP A 316 -3.57 0.10 -11.11
C ASP A 316 -4.53 1.15 -11.69
N LEU A 317 -5.77 1.18 -11.19
CA LEU A 317 -6.80 2.12 -11.70
C LEU A 317 -6.56 3.57 -11.27
N ALA A 318 -5.80 3.79 -10.19
CA ALA A 318 -5.43 5.14 -9.76
C ALA A 318 -4.74 5.96 -10.87
N TRP A 319 -3.95 5.30 -11.73
CA TRP A 319 -3.24 5.95 -12.83
C TRP A 319 -4.13 6.32 -14.02
N SER A 320 -5.38 5.84 -14.05
CA SER A 320 -6.32 6.13 -15.13
C SER A 320 -7.06 7.46 -14.94
N SER A 321 -7.09 8.04 -13.74
CA SER A 321 -7.55 9.42 -13.55
C SER A 321 -6.40 10.40 -13.84
N PRO A 322 -6.56 11.35 -14.78
CA PRO A 322 -5.57 12.40 -15.02
C PRO A 322 -5.24 13.19 -13.76
N ARG A 323 -6.25 13.49 -12.91
CA ARG A 323 -6.06 14.27 -11.68
C ARG A 323 -5.29 13.51 -10.62
N LEU A 324 -5.67 12.26 -10.37
CA LEU A 324 -4.95 11.44 -9.39
C LEU A 324 -3.54 11.12 -9.89
N SER A 325 -3.38 10.73 -11.16
CA SER A 325 -2.06 10.50 -11.78
C SER A 325 -1.15 11.72 -11.68
N HIS A 326 -1.67 12.93 -11.96
CA HIS A 326 -0.93 14.18 -11.78
C HIS A 326 -0.43 14.35 -10.34
N LEU A 327 -1.31 14.20 -9.34
CA LEU A 327 -0.93 14.32 -7.95
C LEU A 327 0.12 13.26 -7.53
N LEU A 328 -0.03 12.03 -7.99
CA LEU A 328 0.92 10.95 -7.69
C LEU A 328 2.30 11.23 -8.31
N ASN A 329 2.34 11.73 -9.54
CA ASN A 329 3.58 12.18 -10.18
C ASN A 329 4.23 13.33 -9.41
N ARG A 330 3.43 14.28 -8.90
CA ARG A 330 3.94 15.39 -8.09
C ARG A 330 4.53 14.93 -6.76
N LEU A 331 3.89 13.99 -6.06
CA LEU A 331 4.46 13.38 -4.86
C LEU A 331 5.75 12.63 -5.18
N GLY A 332 5.77 11.85 -6.28
CA GLY A 332 6.96 11.13 -6.73
C GLY A 332 8.10 12.01 -7.25
N ALA A 333 7.85 13.28 -7.56
CA ALA A 333 8.86 14.21 -8.07
C ALA A 333 9.88 14.63 -6.99
N PHE A 334 9.52 14.57 -5.69
CA PHE A 334 10.42 14.90 -4.58
C PHE A 334 10.64 13.73 -3.60
N SER A 335 9.97 12.60 -3.82
CA SER A 335 10.04 11.43 -2.94
C SER A 335 10.14 10.13 -3.74
N ARG A 336 10.70 9.09 -3.13
CA ARG A 336 10.41 7.72 -3.50
C ARG A 336 9.04 7.37 -2.92
N LEU A 337 8.01 7.55 -3.74
CA LEU A 337 6.61 7.36 -3.37
C LEU A 337 6.28 5.87 -3.32
N ILE A 338 5.95 5.39 -2.13
CA ILE A 338 5.48 4.05 -1.83
C ILE A 338 3.95 4.13 -1.69
N ARG A 339 3.23 3.24 -2.36
CA ARG A 339 1.76 3.15 -2.29
C ARG A 339 1.38 1.71 -2.03
N MET A 340 0.28 1.50 -1.32
CA MET A 340 -0.24 0.15 -1.06
C MET A 340 -1.77 0.11 -1.18
N ASP A 341 -2.29 -1.05 -1.57
CA ASP A 341 -3.68 -1.39 -1.31
C ASP A 341 -3.73 -2.15 0.03
N LYS A 342 -4.60 -1.71 0.94
CA LYS A 342 -4.74 -2.37 2.25
C LYS A 342 -5.33 -3.77 2.06
N ARG A 343 -5.05 -4.70 2.98
CA ARG A 343 -5.71 -6.02 2.99
C ARG A 343 -7.24 -5.86 2.86
N GLY A 344 -7.87 -6.69 2.03
CA GLY A 344 -9.31 -6.56 1.74
C GLY A 344 -9.68 -5.51 0.69
N THR A 345 -8.72 -4.78 0.12
CA THR A 345 -8.98 -3.75 -0.91
C THR A 345 -8.08 -3.92 -2.13
N GLY A 346 -8.56 -3.44 -3.27
CA GLY A 346 -7.76 -3.26 -4.48
C GLY A 346 -7.14 -4.55 -5.00
N LEU A 347 -5.83 -4.52 -5.21
CA LEU A 347 -5.03 -5.64 -5.70
C LEU A 347 -4.47 -6.54 -4.59
N SER A 348 -4.60 -6.15 -3.32
CA SER A 348 -4.27 -7.04 -2.20
C SER A 348 -5.29 -8.17 -2.10
N ASP A 349 -4.91 -9.25 -1.42
CA ASP A 349 -5.82 -10.37 -1.19
C ASP A 349 -7.11 -9.88 -0.48
N ARG A 350 -8.25 -10.41 -0.95
CA ARG A 350 -9.60 -10.06 -0.50
C ARG A 350 -10.16 -11.13 0.43
N ASN A 351 -11.34 -10.87 1.03
CA ASN A 351 -12.05 -11.79 1.93
C ASN A 351 -11.25 -12.16 3.20
N VAL A 352 -10.53 -11.17 3.75
CA VAL A 352 -9.62 -11.35 4.90
C VAL A 352 -10.30 -11.17 6.26
N GLY A 353 -11.64 -11.10 6.30
CA GLY A 353 -12.41 -10.77 7.50
C GLY A 353 -12.31 -9.28 7.88
N LEU A 354 -12.64 -8.95 9.14
CA LEU A 354 -12.46 -7.62 9.73
C LEU A 354 -11.08 -7.56 10.41
N PRO A 355 -10.06 -6.97 9.77
CA PRO A 355 -8.72 -6.96 10.34
C PRO A 355 -8.63 -5.99 11.52
N THR A 356 -7.72 -6.21 12.47
CA THR A 356 -7.45 -5.20 13.50
C THR A 356 -6.63 -4.04 12.92
N LEU A 357 -6.59 -2.91 13.64
CA LEU A 357 -5.77 -1.77 13.22
C LEU A 357 -4.28 -2.12 13.26
N GLU A 358 -3.86 -2.91 14.25
CA GLU A 358 -2.49 -3.43 14.35
C GLU A 358 -2.14 -4.33 13.17
N GLU A 359 -3.04 -5.22 12.76
CA GLU A 359 -2.79 -6.09 11.60
C GLU A 359 -2.55 -5.31 10.31
N ARG A 360 -3.30 -4.22 10.10
CA ARG A 360 -3.08 -3.35 8.94
C ARG A 360 -1.83 -2.50 9.07
N MET A 361 -1.48 -2.07 10.29
CA MET A 361 -0.20 -1.42 10.56
C MET A 361 0.97 -2.37 10.23
N GLU A 362 0.86 -3.65 10.58
CA GLU A 362 1.84 -4.68 10.26
C GLU A 362 1.98 -4.92 8.74
N ASP A 363 0.89 -4.81 7.97
CA ASP A 363 0.97 -4.81 6.50
C ASP A 363 1.81 -3.65 5.97
N MET A 364 1.58 -2.45 6.51
CA MET A 364 2.37 -1.28 6.16
C MET A 364 3.84 -1.50 6.50
N ARG A 365 4.13 -2.05 7.69
CA ARG A 365 5.50 -2.41 8.09
C ARG A 365 6.14 -3.40 7.12
N ALA A 366 5.41 -4.45 6.73
CA ALA A 366 5.90 -5.44 5.76
C ALA A 366 6.21 -4.82 4.40
N VAL A 367 5.38 -3.89 3.92
CA VAL A 367 5.64 -3.14 2.67
C VAL A 367 6.90 -2.28 2.81
N LEU A 368 7.05 -1.53 3.91
CA LEU A 368 8.23 -0.71 4.14
C LEU A 368 9.51 -1.54 4.23
N ASP A 369 9.46 -2.69 4.90
CA ASP A 369 10.57 -3.64 4.99
C ASP A 369 10.92 -4.22 3.61
N ALA A 370 9.93 -4.57 2.78
CA ALA A 370 10.15 -5.09 1.43
C ALA A 370 10.80 -4.06 0.48
N VAL A 371 10.51 -2.77 0.66
CA VAL A 371 11.12 -1.67 -0.10
C VAL A 371 12.48 -1.24 0.48
N GLY A 372 12.84 -1.76 1.66
CA GLY A 372 14.06 -1.41 2.38
C GLY A 372 14.02 -0.01 3.00
N SER A 373 12.82 0.52 3.27
CA SER A 373 12.65 1.84 3.89
C SER A 373 12.85 1.76 5.40
N LYS A 374 13.87 2.47 5.89
CA LYS A 374 14.24 2.47 7.32
C LYS A 374 13.63 3.63 8.09
N HIS A 375 13.37 4.74 7.41
CA HIS A 375 12.91 5.99 8.02
C HIS A 375 12.01 6.70 7.02
N THR A 376 10.70 6.62 7.22
CA THR A 376 9.70 6.95 6.19
C THR A 376 8.80 8.09 6.63
N VAL A 377 8.45 9.00 5.72
CA VAL A 377 7.33 9.92 5.91
C VAL A 377 6.02 9.17 5.69
N LEU A 378 5.15 9.18 6.69
CA LEU A 378 3.83 8.55 6.60
C LEU A 378 2.81 9.58 6.15
N PHE A 379 2.17 9.37 5.00
CA PHE A 379 1.08 10.20 4.52
C PHE A 379 -0.23 9.41 4.57
N GLY A 380 -1.03 9.64 5.62
CA GLY A 380 -2.34 9.00 5.80
C GLY A 380 -3.48 9.93 5.39
N SER A 381 -4.42 9.44 4.58
CA SER A 381 -5.63 10.17 4.24
C SER A 381 -6.89 9.43 4.69
N SER A 382 -7.87 10.15 5.25
CA SER A 382 -9.14 9.56 5.69
C SER A 382 -8.89 8.39 6.66
N GLU A 383 -9.52 7.23 6.46
CA GLU A 383 -9.28 6.00 7.23
C GLU A 383 -7.80 5.54 7.29
N GLY A 384 -6.96 5.97 6.34
CA GLY A 384 -5.52 5.69 6.37
C GLY A 384 -4.78 6.42 7.51
N GLY A 385 -5.34 7.50 8.04
CA GLY A 385 -4.71 8.32 9.08
C GLY A 385 -4.53 7.60 10.42
N PRO A 386 -5.58 6.98 11.02
CA PRO A 386 -5.44 6.20 12.25
C PRO A 386 -4.35 5.12 12.20
N MET A 387 -4.18 4.47 11.04
CA MET A 387 -3.12 3.49 10.84
C MET A 387 -1.73 4.14 10.87
N CYS A 388 -1.54 5.28 10.20
CA CYS A 388 -0.30 6.04 10.25
C CYS A 388 -0.02 6.59 11.65
N MET A 389 -1.04 7.02 12.38
CA MET A 389 -0.93 7.48 13.77
C MET A 389 -0.47 6.35 14.71
N LEU A 390 -1.07 5.16 14.60
CA LEU A 390 -0.64 3.99 15.36
C LEU A 390 0.81 3.61 15.03
N PHE A 391 1.19 3.62 13.75
CA PHE A 391 2.58 3.33 13.35
C PHE A 391 3.55 4.37 13.91
N ALA A 392 3.23 5.66 13.81
CA ALA A 392 4.09 6.73 14.30
C ALA A 392 4.31 6.68 15.82
N ALA A 393 3.27 6.30 16.57
CA ALA A 393 3.37 6.08 18.01
C ALA A 393 4.16 4.81 18.38
N THR A 394 4.02 3.75 17.58
CA THR A 394 4.64 2.43 17.86
C THR A 394 6.11 2.37 17.41
N TYR A 395 6.43 2.99 16.29
CA TYR A 395 7.75 2.96 15.64
C TYR A 395 8.24 4.39 15.31
N PRO A 396 8.42 5.26 16.32
CA PRO A 396 8.91 6.62 16.09
C PRO A 396 10.30 6.64 15.43
N GLU A 397 11.16 5.65 15.70
CA GLU A 397 12.48 5.50 15.08
C GLU A 397 12.44 5.10 13.60
N ARG A 398 11.31 4.58 13.13
CA ARG A 398 11.06 4.25 11.71
C ARG A 398 10.28 5.35 11.00
N THR A 399 9.84 6.38 11.73
CA THR A 399 8.91 7.40 11.24
C THR A 399 9.59 8.76 11.17
N ALA A 400 9.82 9.24 9.95
CA ALA A 400 10.51 10.50 9.71
C ALA A 400 9.65 11.73 10.01
N ALA A 401 8.40 11.67 9.56
CA ALA A 401 7.37 12.67 9.81
C ALA A 401 6.00 12.06 9.52
N LEU A 402 4.95 12.68 10.03
CA LEU A 402 3.56 12.29 9.82
C LEU A 402 2.80 13.41 9.10
N ALA A 403 2.22 13.10 7.93
CA ALA A 403 1.31 13.98 7.21
C ALA A 403 -0.09 13.35 7.20
N LEU A 404 -1.09 14.11 7.63
CA LEU A 404 -2.47 13.67 7.74
C LEU A 404 -3.37 14.57 6.89
N ASN A 405 -4.25 13.98 6.08
CA ASN A 405 -5.22 14.72 5.27
C ASN A 405 -6.64 14.19 5.45
N GLY A 406 -7.58 15.06 5.88
CA GLY A 406 -8.99 14.72 5.95
C GLY A 406 -9.24 13.48 6.82
N THR A 407 -8.64 13.41 8.00
CA THR A 407 -8.66 12.22 8.87
C THR A 407 -9.15 12.52 10.29
N TYR A 408 -9.42 11.48 11.06
CA TYR A 408 -10.13 11.53 12.34
C TYR A 408 -9.42 10.72 13.42
N ALA A 409 -9.71 11.04 14.68
CA ALA A 409 -9.20 10.31 15.84
C ALA A 409 -10.13 9.17 16.28
N SER A 410 -11.44 9.31 16.04
CA SER A 410 -12.47 8.34 16.38
C SER A 410 -13.50 8.28 15.27
N GLY A 411 -13.83 7.08 14.80
CA GLY A 411 -14.87 6.87 13.79
C GLY A 411 -16.29 6.96 14.31
N ARG A 412 -16.46 7.11 15.64
CA ARG A 412 -17.75 7.17 16.33
C ARG A 412 -17.93 8.45 17.13
N TRP A 413 -19.16 8.93 17.10
CA TRP A 413 -19.63 9.97 18.00
C TRP A 413 -19.46 9.56 19.45
N SER A 414 -18.95 10.48 20.26
CA SER A 414 -19.03 10.40 21.72
C SER A 414 -19.19 11.82 22.27
N LYS A 415 -19.56 11.94 23.55
CA LYS A 415 -19.71 13.26 24.20
C LYS A 415 -18.45 14.12 24.07
N ASP A 416 -17.28 13.49 24.16
CA ASP A 416 -15.98 14.14 24.09
C ASP A 416 -15.38 14.15 22.66
N TYR A 417 -16.12 13.64 21.67
CA TYR A 417 -15.80 13.69 20.25
C TYR A 417 -17.09 13.83 19.41
N PRO A 418 -17.77 14.99 19.47
CA PRO A 418 -19.14 15.12 18.98
C PRO A 418 -19.26 15.36 17.46
N TRP A 419 -18.13 15.38 16.75
CA TRP A 419 -18.09 15.71 15.32
C TRP A 419 -18.26 14.49 14.41
N ALA A 420 -17.80 13.33 14.88
CA ALA A 420 -17.98 12.04 14.22
C ALA A 420 -19.47 11.67 14.07
N ARG A 421 -19.73 10.71 13.19
CA ARG A 421 -21.09 10.22 12.87
C ARG A 421 -21.70 9.48 14.06
N THR A 422 -23.00 9.67 14.29
CA THR A 422 -23.77 8.84 15.22
C THR A 422 -24.02 7.46 14.61
N SER A 423 -24.35 6.45 15.43
CA SER A 423 -24.69 5.12 14.92
C SER A 423 -25.85 5.14 13.93
N GLU A 424 -26.84 6.00 14.14
CA GLU A 424 -27.98 6.18 13.23
C GLU A 424 -27.54 6.74 11.87
N GLN A 425 -26.70 7.78 11.87
CA GLN A 425 -26.15 8.35 10.64
C GLN A 425 -25.27 7.34 9.88
N VAL A 426 -24.48 6.54 10.60
CA VAL A 426 -23.69 5.47 10.01
C VAL A 426 -24.59 4.45 9.31
N GLU A 427 -25.66 3.97 9.96
CA GLU A 427 -26.57 3.00 9.34
C GLU A 427 -27.28 3.58 8.10
N GLU A 428 -27.63 4.87 8.11
CA GLU A 428 -28.17 5.57 6.93
C GLU A 428 -27.16 5.64 5.79
N ASP A 429 -25.91 6.01 6.08
CA ASP A 429 -24.82 6.07 5.10
C ASP A 429 -24.56 4.68 4.49
N LEU A 430 -24.52 3.63 5.32
CA LEU A 430 -24.32 2.24 4.88
C LEU A 430 -25.47 1.73 4.01
N ALA A 431 -26.72 2.07 4.34
CA ALA A 431 -27.87 1.74 3.51
C ALA A 431 -27.84 2.50 2.17
N ALA A 432 -27.25 3.69 2.11
CA ALA A 432 -27.02 4.39 0.84
C ALA A 432 -25.94 3.68 0.00
N VAL A 433 -24.82 3.30 0.63
CA VAL A 433 -23.75 2.51 -0.01
C VAL A 433 -24.31 1.22 -0.61
N GLU A 434 -25.11 0.45 0.14
CA GLU A 434 -25.70 -0.80 -0.36
C GLU A 434 -26.56 -0.60 -1.62
N ARG A 435 -27.28 0.52 -1.69
CA ARG A 435 -28.18 0.84 -2.81
C ARG A 435 -27.48 1.43 -4.02
N GLN A 436 -26.37 2.13 -3.81
CA GLN A 436 -25.75 3.00 -4.82
C GLN A 436 -24.30 2.64 -5.12
N TRP A 437 -23.79 1.53 -4.59
CA TRP A 437 -22.36 1.22 -4.62
C TRP A 437 -21.74 1.32 -6.00
N GLY A 438 -20.81 2.25 -6.15
CA GLY A 438 -20.08 2.43 -7.39
C GLY A 438 -20.91 3.11 -8.48
N GLU A 439 -21.98 3.82 -8.14
CA GLU A 439 -22.64 4.78 -9.01
C GLU A 439 -21.92 6.15 -8.96
N PRO A 440 -22.01 6.97 -10.01
CA PRO A 440 -21.44 8.32 -9.99
C PRO A 440 -21.96 9.24 -8.88
N ALA A 441 -23.06 8.89 -8.22
CA ALA A 441 -23.64 9.66 -7.11
C ALA A 441 -22.75 9.66 -5.86
N ASP A 442 -21.92 8.63 -5.64
CA ASP A 442 -21.00 8.54 -4.50
C ASP A 442 -19.94 9.66 -4.53
N MET A 443 -19.57 10.12 -5.73
CA MET A 443 -18.66 11.25 -5.91
C MET A 443 -19.23 12.56 -5.33
N SER A 444 -20.54 12.70 -5.21
CA SER A 444 -21.17 13.95 -4.75
C SER A 444 -20.84 14.31 -3.30
N ASN A 445 -20.41 13.32 -2.51
CA ASN A 445 -19.90 13.53 -1.16
C ASN A 445 -18.36 13.52 -1.10
N ALA A 446 -17.71 12.69 -1.91
CA ALA A 446 -16.25 12.55 -1.91
C ALA A 446 -15.52 13.72 -2.59
N ALA A 447 -16.01 14.15 -3.76
CA ALA A 447 -15.43 15.20 -4.58
C ALA A 447 -16.51 16.05 -5.27
N PRO A 448 -17.31 16.84 -4.51
CA PRO A 448 -18.36 17.68 -5.08
C PRO A 448 -17.90 18.58 -6.23
N SER A 449 -16.65 19.04 -6.24
CA SER A 449 -16.11 19.91 -7.29
C SER A 449 -15.99 19.20 -8.66
N LEU A 450 -15.84 17.88 -8.65
CA LEU A 450 -15.64 17.05 -9.85
C LEU A 450 -16.96 16.48 -10.42
N MET A 451 -18.10 16.78 -9.79
CA MET A 451 -19.40 16.25 -10.21
C MET A 451 -19.85 16.65 -11.62
N ASN A 452 -19.29 17.72 -12.18
CA ASN A 452 -19.59 18.14 -13.56
C ASN A 452 -18.64 17.52 -14.59
N ASP A 453 -17.61 16.79 -14.15
CA ASP A 453 -16.69 16.06 -15.01
C ASP A 453 -17.19 14.63 -15.20
N SER A 454 -17.71 14.32 -16.40
CA SER A 454 -18.25 13.01 -16.71
C SER A 454 -17.19 11.90 -16.66
N PHE A 455 -15.96 12.21 -17.06
CA PHE A 455 -14.88 11.22 -17.06
C PHE A 455 -14.49 10.85 -15.63
N GLU A 456 -14.23 11.84 -14.78
CA GLU A 456 -13.85 11.58 -13.39
C GLU A 456 -14.97 10.84 -12.65
N ARG A 457 -16.24 11.19 -12.91
CA ARG A 457 -17.40 10.48 -12.36
C ARG A 457 -17.45 9.01 -12.73
N GLU A 458 -17.33 8.69 -14.01
CA GLU A 458 -17.38 7.31 -14.51
C GLU A 458 -16.14 6.52 -14.07
N TRP A 459 -14.97 7.15 -14.08
CA TRP A 459 -13.73 6.57 -13.57
C TRP A 459 -13.83 6.23 -12.08
N PHE A 460 -14.33 7.15 -11.25
CA PHE A 460 -14.43 6.92 -9.81
C PHE A 460 -15.43 5.81 -9.48
N ALA A 461 -16.56 5.78 -10.18
CA ALA A 461 -17.52 4.68 -10.13
C ALA A 461 -16.85 3.33 -10.46
N ALA A 462 -16.05 3.26 -11.52
CA ALA A 462 -15.28 2.07 -11.86
C ALA A 462 -14.19 1.75 -10.83
N TYR A 463 -13.51 2.76 -10.30
CA TYR A 463 -12.49 2.64 -9.26
C TYR A 463 -13.07 1.98 -8.02
N LEU A 464 -14.24 2.42 -7.53
CA LEU A 464 -14.92 1.83 -6.36
C LEU A 464 -15.26 0.35 -6.59
N ARG A 465 -15.94 0.02 -7.69
CA ARG A 465 -16.35 -1.37 -8.01
C ARG A 465 -15.17 -2.33 -8.13
N ASN A 466 -14.03 -1.84 -8.61
CA ASN A 466 -12.81 -2.63 -8.76
C ASN A 466 -11.94 -2.60 -7.50
N SER A 467 -12.22 -1.73 -6.52
CA SER A 467 -11.50 -1.65 -5.25
C SER A 467 -12.12 -2.56 -4.18
N ALA A 468 -13.44 -2.68 -4.14
CA ALA A 468 -14.15 -3.55 -3.20
C ALA A 468 -15.54 -3.95 -3.72
N SER A 469 -16.02 -5.12 -3.30
CA SER A 469 -17.43 -5.47 -3.47
C SER A 469 -18.31 -4.60 -2.54
N PRO A 470 -19.63 -4.46 -2.79
CA PRO A 470 -20.51 -3.71 -1.88
C PRO A 470 -20.46 -4.24 -0.43
N ALA A 471 -20.43 -5.57 -0.27
CA ALA A 471 -20.37 -6.20 1.05
C ALA A 471 -19.06 -5.90 1.77
N ASP A 472 -17.93 -6.01 1.06
CA ASP A 472 -16.61 -5.66 1.61
C ASP A 472 -16.56 -4.18 1.98
N ALA A 473 -17.06 -3.30 1.10
CA ALA A 473 -17.11 -1.87 1.34
C ALA A 473 -17.86 -1.55 2.65
N ILE A 474 -19.09 -2.08 2.80
CA ILE A 474 -19.89 -1.91 4.02
C ILE A 474 -19.16 -2.44 5.25
N ALA A 475 -18.55 -3.62 5.17
CA ALA A 475 -17.79 -4.21 6.27
C ALA A 475 -16.59 -3.33 6.67
N LEU A 476 -15.85 -2.82 5.69
CA LEU A 476 -14.70 -1.92 5.88
C LEU A 476 -15.13 -0.58 6.48
N TRP A 477 -16.26 -0.01 6.05
CA TRP A 477 -16.78 1.24 6.62
C TRP A 477 -17.23 1.03 8.06
N ARG A 478 -18.04 -0.02 8.34
CA ARG A 478 -18.44 -0.36 9.71
C ARG A 478 -17.22 -0.50 10.62
N TRP A 479 -16.19 -1.19 10.15
CA TRP A 479 -14.93 -1.32 10.85
C TRP A 479 -14.24 0.03 11.12
N GLY A 480 -14.17 0.91 10.13
CA GLY A 480 -13.63 2.27 10.29
C GLY A 480 -14.33 3.06 11.41
N THR A 481 -15.63 2.84 11.62
CA THR A 481 -16.37 3.47 12.72
C THR A 481 -15.99 2.95 14.11
N GLU A 482 -15.42 1.75 14.21
CA GLU A 482 -14.95 1.17 15.47
C GLU A 482 -13.55 1.65 15.86
N ILE A 483 -12.84 2.32 14.95
CA ILE A 483 -11.49 2.83 15.22
C ILE A 483 -11.55 4.00 16.20
N ASP A 484 -10.75 3.91 17.27
CA ASP A 484 -10.51 5.00 18.20
C ASP A 484 -9.03 5.03 18.60
N VAL A 485 -8.32 6.07 18.15
CA VAL A 485 -6.90 6.29 18.42
C VAL A 485 -6.66 7.49 19.33
N ARG A 486 -7.69 8.04 19.97
CA ARG A 486 -7.58 9.24 20.83
C ARG A 486 -6.55 9.06 21.94
N ALA A 487 -6.49 7.87 22.53
CA ALA A 487 -5.53 7.54 23.59
C ALA A 487 -4.07 7.49 23.11
N LEU A 488 -3.83 7.33 21.80
CA LEU A 488 -2.50 7.22 21.21
C LEU A 488 -1.89 8.57 20.83
N LEU A 489 -2.72 9.59 20.60
CA LEU A 489 -2.28 10.90 20.09
C LEU A 489 -1.13 11.52 20.91
N PRO A 490 -1.15 11.49 22.26
CA PRO A 490 -0.06 12.06 23.06
C PRO A 490 1.28 11.33 22.94
N ALA A 491 1.30 10.09 22.44
CA ALA A 491 2.52 9.30 22.23
C ALA A 491 3.18 9.57 20.87
N ILE A 492 2.56 10.37 20.01
CA ILE A 492 3.12 10.75 18.71
C ILE A 492 4.07 11.94 18.92
N HIS A 493 5.37 11.68 18.84
CA HIS A 493 6.42 12.68 19.05
C HIS A 493 7.17 13.08 17.76
N VAL A 494 6.77 12.54 16.62
CA VAL A 494 7.37 12.87 15.32
C VAL A 494 6.79 14.18 14.76
N PRO A 495 7.54 14.93 13.93
CA PRO A 495 7.00 16.11 13.26
C PRO A 495 5.70 15.77 12.55
N THR A 496 4.63 16.52 12.83
CA THR A 496 3.29 16.22 12.31
C THR A 496 2.68 17.41 11.57
N LEU A 497 2.17 17.18 10.36
CA LEU A 497 1.36 18.10 9.57
C LEU A 497 -0.05 17.55 9.44
N ILE A 498 -1.05 18.38 9.73
CA ILE A 498 -2.46 18.08 9.54
C ILE A 498 -3.02 19.07 8.53
N VAL A 499 -3.48 18.57 7.40
CA VAL A 499 -4.13 19.35 6.34
C VAL A 499 -5.61 18.97 6.29
N GLN A 500 -6.48 19.97 6.26
CA GLN A 500 -7.91 19.77 6.33
C GLN A 500 -8.63 20.67 5.32
N THR A 501 -9.64 20.14 4.64
CA THR A 501 -10.50 20.93 3.75
C THR A 501 -11.68 21.51 4.53
N ALA A 502 -11.91 22.82 4.43
CA ALA A 502 -12.90 23.54 5.22
C ALA A 502 -14.35 23.04 5.03
N GLY A 503 -14.70 22.62 3.82
CA GLY A 503 -16.04 22.13 3.45
C GLY A 503 -16.15 20.61 3.30
N ASP A 504 -15.20 19.85 3.85
CA ASP A 504 -15.23 18.39 3.84
C ASP A 504 -16.51 17.86 4.51
N ARG A 505 -17.21 16.95 3.82
CA ARG A 505 -18.50 16.38 4.23
C ARG A 505 -18.38 15.04 4.97
N TRP A 506 -17.23 14.39 4.89
CA TRP A 506 -16.97 13.11 5.52
C TRP A 506 -16.24 13.28 6.84
N VAL A 507 -15.20 14.13 6.85
CA VAL A 507 -14.42 14.43 8.05
C VAL A 507 -14.47 15.92 8.30
N LYS A 508 -15.07 16.33 9.42
CA LYS A 508 -15.29 17.76 9.69
C LYS A 508 -13.99 18.44 10.12
N PRO A 509 -13.81 19.75 9.85
CA PRO A 509 -12.59 20.46 10.23
C PRO A 509 -12.22 20.38 11.72
N GLU A 510 -13.23 20.29 12.59
CA GLU A 510 -13.03 20.12 14.03
C GLU A 510 -12.29 18.83 14.39
N GLU A 511 -12.44 17.76 13.60
CA GLU A 511 -11.72 16.50 13.81
C GLU A 511 -10.22 16.68 13.58
N GLY A 512 -9.83 17.44 12.55
CA GLY A 512 -8.44 17.81 12.30
C GLY A 512 -7.87 18.76 13.36
N ARG A 513 -8.66 19.74 13.84
CA ARG A 513 -8.25 20.63 14.94
C ARG A 513 -8.07 19.87 16.26
N TYR A 514 -8.92 18.86 16.51
CA TYR A 514 -8.75 17.97 17.66
C TYR A 514 -7.41 17.24 17.61
N LEU A 515 -7.06 16.64 16.47
CA LEU A 515 -5.76 16.00 16.27
C LEU A 515 -4.61 16.99 16.55
N ALA A 516 -4.68 18.20 16.01
CA ALA A 516 -3.65 19.23 16.20
C ALA A 516 -3.50 19.68 17.67
N THR A 517 -4.58 19.59 18.46
CA THR A 517 -4.54 19.93 19.88
C THR A 517 -3.96 18.81 20.75
N HIS A 518 -4.05 17.55 20.29
CA HIS A 518 -3.68 16.36 21.07
C HIS A 518 -2.38 15.69 20.61
N ILE A 519 -1.83 16.08 19.45
CA ILE A 519 -0.49 15.69 19.00
C ILE A 519 0.45 16.86 19.26
N GLU A 520 1.48 16.64 20.07
CA GLU A 520 2.43 17.68 20.43
C GLU A 520 3.20 18.20 19.20
N GLY A 521 3.27 19.52 19.05
CA GLY A 521 4.00 20.15 17.95
C GLY A 521 3.37 20.01 16.56
N ALA A 522 2.14 19.49 16.46
CA ALA A 522 1.46 19.36 15.18
C ALA A 522 1.13 20.71 14.54
N ARG A 523 1.44 20.85 13.25
CA ARG A 523 1.07 22.02 12.44
C ARG A 523 -0.28 21.74 11.76
N TYR A 524 -1.27 22.58 12.01
CA TYR A 524 -2.57 22.52 11.36
C TYR A 524 -2.68 23.52 10.21
N ILE A 525 -3.18 23.08 9.06
CA ILE A 525 -3.47 23.91 7.89
C ILE A 525 -4.89 23.59 7.42
N GLU A 526 -5.69 24.63 7.23
CA GLU A 526 -7.02 24.52 6.66
C GLU A 526 -7.03 25.12 5.25
N LEU A 527 -7.39 24.30 4.27
CA LEU A 527 -7.51 24.70 2.87
C LEU A 527 -8.96 25.04 2.54
N PRO A 528 -9.21 26.08 1.71
CA PRO A 528 -10.56 26.30 1.18
C PRO A 528 -10.98 25.11 0.32
N GLY A 529 -12.28 24.95 0.11
CA GLY A 529 -12.83 23.91 -0.77
C GLY A 529 -13.77 22.95 -0.05
N ARG A 530 -14.21 21.92 -0.77
CA ARG A 530 -15.28 21.00 -0.35
C ARG A 530 -15.00 19.52 -0.67
N ASP A 531 -13.90 19.23 -1.37
CA ASP A 531 -13.52 17.86 -1.70
C ASP A 531 -12.76 17.20 -0.55
N HIS A 532 -13.11 15.94 -0.27
CA HIS A 532 -12.44 15.09 0.70
C HIS A 532 -11.23 14.36 0.09
N VAL A 533 -11.32 14.02 -1.20
CA VAL A 533 -10.28 13.28 -1.91
C VAL A 533 -9.04 14.13 -2.18
N ILE A 534 -7.85 13.51 -2.17
CA ILE A 534 -6.59 14.24 -2.35
C ILE A 534 -6.42 14.84 -3.74
N TRP A 535 -7.09 14.30 -4.77
CA TRP A 535 -7.00 14.74 -6.17
C TRP A 535 -8.09 15.75 -6.57
N GLY A 536 -8.84 16.26 -5.59
CA GLY A 536 -9.89 17.25 -5.79
C GLY A 536 -9.34 18.66 -5.99
N GLU A 537 -10.18 19.64 -5.65
CA GLU A 537 -9.75 21.04 -5.56
C GLU A 537 -8.59 21.21 -4.56
N ASN A 538 -7.65 22.11 -4.87
CA ASN A 538 -6.44 22.37 -4.07
C ASN A 538 -5.49 21.17 -3.91
N SER A 539 -5.66 20.10 -4.70
CA SER A 539 -4.70 18.97 -4.79
C SER A 539 -3.26 19.44 -4.96
N ASP A 540 -3.03 20.45 -5.80
CA ASP A 540 -1.69 20.98 -5.98
C ASP A 540 -1.11 21.65 -4.73
N ARG A 541 -1.95 22.41 -4.02
CA ARG A 541 -1.57 23.09 -2.79
C ARG A 541 -1.35 22.11 -1.64
N LEU A 542 -2.14 21.04 -1.56
CA LEU A 542 -1.92 19.95 -0.62
C LEU A 542 -0.51 19.38 -0.80
N VAL A 543 -0.10 19.09 -2.04
CA VAL A 543 1.25 18.60 -2.32
C VAL A 543 2.32 19.64 -1.98
N ASP A 544 2.09 20.93 -2.26
CA ASP A 544 3.03 22.00 -1.91
C ASP A 544 3.27 22.08 -0.39
N GLU A 545 2.21 21.99 0.42
CA GLU A 545 2.32 22.02 1.88
C GLU A 545 3.01 20.76 2.41
N ILE A 546 2.69 19.58 1.87
CA ILE A 546 3.38 18.33 2.21
C ILE A 546 4.85 18.43 1.83
N GLN A 547 5.19 18.86 0.62
CA GLN A 547 6.57 18.99 0.16
C GLN A 547 7.33 20.00 1.02
N THR A 548 6.77 21.17 1.29
CA THR A 548 7.39 22.20 2.13
C THR A 548 7.60 21.69 3.56
N PHE A 549 6.61 20.98 4.11
CA PHE A 549 6.72 20.37 5.43
C PHE A 549 7.77 19.27 5.45
N VAL A 550 7.75 18.34 4.50
CA VAL A 550 8.70 17.24 4.44
C VAL A 550 10.12 17.77 4.24
N THR A 551 10.33 18.71 3.33
CA THR A 551 11.66 19.28 3.07
C THR A 551 12.14 20.24 4.16
N GLY A 552 11.23 20.85 4.93
CA GLY A 552 11.57 21.80 6.00
C GLY A 552 11.54 21.23 7.42
N ALA A 553 10.75 20.18 7.67
CA ALA A 553 10.59 19.51 8.96
C ALA A 553 11.48 18.29 9.10
N LEU A 554 11.92 17.67 7.98
CA LEU A 554 13.01 16.72 8.02
C LEU A 554 14.32 17.52 8.12
N PRO A 555 15.14 17.33 9.17
CA PRO A 555 16.57 17.59 9.05
C PRO A 555 17.06 16.85 7.81
N ALA A 556 17.94 17.47 7.02
CA ALA A 556 18.41 16.93 5.75
C ALA A 556 18.97 15.50 5.89
N ALA A 557 18.11 14.48 5.75
CA ALA A 557 18.29 13.06 6.06
C ALA A 557 19.02 12.76 7.41
N PRO A 558 18.68 11.67 8.13
CA PRO A 558 19.58 11.19 9.17
C PRO A 558 20.82 10.65 8.46
N GLY A 559 21.88 11.43 8.44
CA GLY A 559 23.19 10.90 8.14
C GLY A 559 23.46 9.81 9.16
N GLU A 560 24.12 8.73 8.76
CA GLU A 560 24.55 7.70 9.70
C GLU A 560 25.30 8.44 10.83
N ARG A 561 24.74 8.49 12.05
CA ARG A 561 25.43 9.10 13.18
C ARG A 561 26.59 8.19 13.51
N VAL A 562 27.77 8.59 13.06
CA VAL A 562 29.00 7.84 13.21
C VAL A 562 29.96 8.65 14.06
N LEU A 563 30.66 7.96 14.96
CA LEU A 563 31.78 8.54 15.69
C LEU A 563 32.98 8.57 14.74
N VAL A 564 33.50 9.76 14.43
CA VAL A 564 34.69 9.90 13.58
C VAL A 564 35.72 10.81 14.22
N THR A 565 36.98 10.62 13.83
CA THR A 565 38.04 11.59 14.11
C THR A 565 38.20 12.51 12.93
N ALA A 566 37.97 13.80 13.12
CA ALA A 566 38.19 14.82 12.11
C ALA A 566 39.58 15.46 12.28
N LEU A 567 40.23 15.73 11.15
CA LEU A 567 41.53 16.39 11.04
C LEU A 567 41.37 17.60 10.12
N HIS A 568 41.66 18.78 10.63
CA HIS A 568 41.80 20.01 9.83
C HIS A 568 43.28 20.36 9.74
N VAL A 569 43.79 20.52 8.52
CA VAL A 569 45.17 20.93 8.26
C VAL A 569 45.21 22.18 7.42
N GLU A 570 46.02 23.16 7.82
CA GLU A 570 46.33 24.34 7.02
C GLU A 570 47.83 24.50 6.82
N VAL A 571 48.23 24.73 5.57
CA VAL A 571 49.59 25.09 5.19
C VAL A 571 49.77 26.59 5.39
N VAL A 572 50.69 26.95 6.28
CA VAL A 572 50.96 28.32 6.69
C VAL A 572 52.36 28.72 6.25
N GLY A 573 52.45 29.86 5.58
CA GLY A 573 53.70 30.53 5.22
C GLY A 573 54.20 30.20 3.82
N LEU A 574 54.51 31.27 3.08
CA LEU A 574 55.45 31.21 1.96
C LEU A 574 56.86 31.01 2.53
N PRO A 575 57.72 30.18 1.91
CA PRO A 575 59.15 30.19 2.22
C PRO A 575 59.67 31.63 2.17
N SER A 576 60.55 32.01 3.09
CA SER A 576 61.10 33.39 3.18
C SER A 576 61.71 33.89 1.86
N ALA A 577 62.05 32.97 0.95
CA ALA A 577 62.56 33.24 -0.40
C ALA A 577 61.48 33.66 -1.44
N LEU A 578 60.18 33.54 -1.13
CA LEU A 578 59.05 33.72 -2.07
C LEU A 578 58.09 34.86 -1.67
N VAL A 579 58.50 35.74 -0.74
CA VAL A 579 57.68 36.86 -0.24
C VAL A 579 57.34 37.90 -1.33
N ASN A 580 57.99 37.83 -2.50
CA ASN A 580 57.75 38.70 -3.66
C ASN A 580 57.21 37.98 -4.93
N THR A 581 56.66 36.78 -4.80
CA THR A 581 56.22 35.99 -5.96
C THR A 581 54.71 36.02 -6.20
N SER A 582 54.32 35.99 -7.47
CA SER A 582 52.94 35.99 -7.93
C SER A 582 52.12 34.82 -7.35
N ASN A 583 50.81 35.02 -7.17
CA ASN A 583 49.83 33.99 -6.76
C ASN A 583 49.94 32.67 -7.57
N GLN A 584 50.53 32.71 -8.76
CA GLN A 584 50.73 31.53 -9.62
C GLN A 584 51.80 30.57 -9.06
N THR A 585 52.91 31.09 -8.53
CA THR A 585 54.01 30.28 -8.00
C THR A 585 53.58 29.50 -6.74
N TRP A 586 52.72 30.12 -5.93
CA TRP A 586 52.12 29.47 -4.75
C TRP A 586 51.15 28.35 -5.15
N ARG A 587 50.30 28.57 -6.16
CA ARG A 587 49.42 27.53 -6.70
C ARG A 587 50.21 26.35 -7.25
N ASP A 588 51.28 26.60 -8.01
CA ASP A 588 52.11 25.54 -8.60
C ASP A 588 52.91 24.77 -7.52
N LEU A 589 53.26 25.41 -6.41
CA LEU A 589 53.87 24.74 -5.25
C LEU A 589 52.85 23.87 -4.50
N MET A 590 51.64 24.38 -4.25
CA MET A 590 50.55 23.61 -3.63
C MET A 590 50.13 22.42 -4.49
N GLN A 591 50.00 22.60 -5.80
CA GLN A 591 49.65 21.52 -6.72
C GLN A 591 50.70 20.40 -6.75
N ARG A 592 51.99 20.73 -6.56
CA ARG A 592 53.06 19.72 -6.45
C ARG A 592 52.96 18.88 -5.17
N HIS A 593 52.57 19.49 -4.06
CA HIS A 593 52.45 18.79 -2.76
C HIS A 593 51.07 18.13 -2.56
N ASP A 594 50.07 18.44 -3.38
CA ASP A 594 48.74 17.81 -3.30
C ASP A 594 48.81 16.28 -3.44
N ASP A 595 49.63 15.77 -4.37
CA ASP A 595 49.78 14.32 -4.55
C ASP A 595 50.47 13.65 -3.36
N GLU A 596 51.35 14.37 -2.66
CA GLU A 596 52.02 13.87 -1.45
C GLU A 596 51.06 13.85 -0.25
N ILE A 597 50.24 14.89 -0.11
CA ILE A 597 49.19 14.96 0.92
C ILE A 597 48.16 13.84 0.69
N ARG A 598 47.71 13.62 -0.55
CA ARG A 598 46.78 12.52 -0.88
C ARG A 598 47.38 11.15 -0.58
N LYS A 599 48.68 10.94 -0.83
CA LYS A 599 49.37 9.70 -0.47
C LYS A 599 49.37 9.45 1.03
N GLU A 600 49.62 10.48 1.84
CA GLU A 600 49.59 10.37 3.30
C GLU A 600 48.19 10.14 3.85
N LEU A 601 47.18 10.80 3.27
CA LEU A 601 45.77 10.54 3.60
C LEU A 601 45.40 9.09 3.29
N HIS A 602 45.74 8.61 2.09
CA HIS A 602 45.48 7.22 1.70
C HIS A 602 46.25 6.21 2.56
N HIS A 603 47.51 6.49 2.94
CA HIS A 603 48.29 5.57 3.79
C HIS A 603 47.71 5.44 5.20
N ALA A 604 47.06 6.48 5.68
CA ALA A 604 46.43 6.51 7.00
C ALA A 604 44.93 6.13 6.98
N ASP A 605 44.41 5.63 5.86
CA ASP A 605 42.99 5.31 5.65
C ASP A 605 42.06 6.51 5.91
N GLY A 606 42.53 7.71 5.57
CA GLY A 606 41.81 8.98 5.72
C GLY A 606 40.99 9.33 4.48
N GLN A 607 39.77 9.81 4.71
CA GLN A 607 38.90 10.33 3.65
C GLN A 607 38.89 11.86 3.68
N GLU A 608 39.33 12.49 2.58
CA GLU A 608 39.21 13.95 2.41
C GLU A 608 37.73 14.33 2.18
N ILE A 609 37.25 15.33 2.92
CA ILE A 609 35.86 15.83 2.83
C ILE A 609 35.81 17.17 2.11
N LYS A 610 36.77 18.05 2.41
CA LYS A 610 36.78 19.41 1.87
C LYS A 610 38.21 19.89 1.70
N ARG A 611 38.49 20.58 0.60
CA ARG A 611 39.78 21.23 0.35
C ARG A 611 39.57 22.60 -0.24
N THR A 612 40.33 23.57 0.25
CA THR A 612 40.33 24.95 -0.24
C THR A 612 41.77 25.44 -0.24
N GLY A 613 42.38 25.62 -1.42
CA GLY A 613 43.65 26.32 -1.60
C GLY A 613 44.81 25.89 -0.68
N ASN A 614 44.86 26.42 0.54
CA ASN A 614 45.88 26.21 1.55
C ASN A 614 45.47 25.29 2.71
N TRP A 615 44.21 24.83 2.80
CA TRP A 615 43.74 23.94 3.86
C TRP A 615 42.86 22.81 3.34
N PHE A 616 42.78 21.73 4.12
CA PHE A 616 41.84 20.65 3.89
C PHE A 616 41.32 20.06 5.21
N LEU A 617 40.20 19.36 5.09
CA LEU A 617 39.54 18.62 6.15
C LEU A 617 39.39 17.16 5.73
N ALA A 618 39.78 16.25 6.62
CA ALA A 618 39.67 14.81 6.42
C ALA A 618 39.10 14.11 7.67
N VAL A 619 38.53 12.93 7.49
CA VAL A 619 38.04 12.07 8.58
C VAL A 619 38.72 10.70 8.59
N PHE A 620 38.82 10.16 9.79
CA PHE A 620 39.45 8.89 10.12
C PHE A 620 38.59 8.10 11.10
N GLN A 621 38.63 6.77 10.99
CA GLN A 621 37.99 5.87 11.95
C GLN A 621 38.75 5.76 13.28
N ARG A 622 40.04 6.15 13.31
CA ARG A 622 40.94 5.96 14.47
C ARG A 622 41.72 7.24 14.79
N PRO A 623 41.67 7.75 16.03
CA PRO A 623 42.41 8.95 16.43
C PRO A 623 43.92 8.88 16.18
N THR A 624 44.54 7.72 16.45
CA THR A 624 45.97 7.51 16.23
C THR A 624 46.38 7.68 14.77
N ARG A 625 45.52 7.28 13.81
CA ARG A 625 45.79 7.41 12.37
C ARG A 625 45.74 8.87 11.93
N ALA A 626 44.77 9.63 12.44
CA ALA A 626 44.68 11.07 12.17
C ALA A 626 45.93 11.82 12.66
N ILE A 627 46.40 11.52 13.88
CA ILE A 627 47.62 12.14 14.44
C ILE A 627 48.85 11.75 13.63
N GLN A 628 48.99 10.47 13.27
CA GLN A 628 50.11 10.00 12.44
C GLN A 628 50.13 10.65 11.07
N CYS A 629 48.96 10.80 10.43
CA CYS A 629 48.82 11.49 9.14
C CYS A 629 49.25 12.95 9.25
N ALA A 630 48.77 13.68 10.27
CA ALA A 630 49.16 15.07 10.50
C ALA A 630 50.67 15.24 10.73
N LEU A 631 51.29 14.33 11.50
CA LEU A 631 52.74 14.32 11.74
C LEU A 631 53.54 14.05 10.46
N ALA A 632 53.08 13.12 9.63
CA ALA A 632 53.73 12.77 8.36
C ALA A 632 53.65 13.93 7.35
N ILE A 633 52.47 14.55 7.22
CA ILE A 633 52.26 15.74 6.38
C ILE A 633 53.15 16.89 6.85
N ARG A 634 53.16 17.19 8.15
CA ARG A 634 54.02 18.24 8.72
C ARG A 634 55.50 18.00 8.39
N ARG A 635 55.97 16.75 8.51
CA ARG A 635 57.36 16.39 8.21
C ARG A 635 57.70 16.60 6.72
N ARG A 636 56.89 16.04 5.82
CA ARG A 636 57.13 16.11 4.37
C ARG A 636 57.10 17.54 3.85
N LEU A 637 56.10 18.31 4.25
CA LEU A 637 56.00 19.71 3.84
C LEU A 637 57.11 20.56 4.48
N GLY A 638 57.56 20.20 5.68
CA GLY A 638 58.71 20.80 6.35
C GLY A 638 60.03 20.65 5.59
N GLU A 639 60.26 19.50 4.93
CA GLU A 639 61.44 19.28 4.06
C GLU A 639 61.48 20.25 2.87
N SER A 640 60.32 20.78 2.49
CA SER A 640 60.16 21.77 1.40
C SER A 640 60.07 23.22 1.92
N GLY A 641 60.31 23.45 3.22
CA GLY A 641 60.29 24.78 3.84
C GLY A 641 58.91 25.33 4.15
N LEU A 642 57.85 24.52 4.02
CA LEU A 642 56.47 24.89 4.36
C LEU A 642 56.18 24.54 5.82
N ARG A 643 55.37 25.36 6.49
CA ARG A 643 54.86 25.03 7.83
C ARG A 643 53.41 24.62 7.74
N VAL A 644 53.02 23.74 8.65
CA VAL A 644 51.67 23.19 8.70
C VAL A 644 51.17 23.35 10.12
N ARG A 645 49.93 23.84 10.28
CA ARG A 645 49.19 23.75 11.53
C ARG A 645 48.03 22.79 11.36
N ALA A 646 47.71 22.04 12.40
CA ALA A 646 46.62 21.08 12.35
C ALA A 646 45.83 21.00 13.66
N ALA A 647 44.57 20.62 13.55
CA ALA A 647 43.68 20.37 14.67
C ALA A 647 42.95 19.04 14.50
N ILE A 648 42.77 18.29 15.59
CA ILE A 648 42.14 16.98 15.59
C ILE A 648 41.13 16.86 16.74
N HIS A 649 39.93 16.40 16.42
CA HIS A 649 38.89 16.14 17.39
C HIS A 649 38.11 14.89 17.02
N ILE A 650 37.57 14.22 18.03
CA ILE A 650 36.68 13.06 17.88
C ILE A 650 35.33 13.40 18.46
N GLY A 651 34.28 13.10 17.71
CA GLY A 651 32.90 13.33 18.12
C GLY A 651 31.94 12.74 17.09
N GLU A 652 30.65 12.76 17.44
CA GLU A 652 29.59 12.30 16.55
C GLU A 652 29.42 13.28 15.38
N CYS A 653 29.27 12.71 14.19
CA CYS A 653 28.90 13.45 12.98
C CYS A 653 27.86 12.67 12.19
N GLU A 654 27.16 13.38 11.32
CA GLU A 654 26.20 12.83 10.37
C GLU A 654 26.91 12.59 9.04
N ARG A 655 26.81 11.36 8.52
CA ARG A 655 27.42 10.96 7.24
C ARG A 655 26.37 10.84 6.13
N HIS A 656 26.59 11.54 5.02
CA HIS A 656 25.71 11.54 3.84
C HIS A 656 26.50 11.34 2.54
N GLY A 657 26.36 10.19 1.89
CA GLY A 657 26.87 10.00 0.52
C GLY A 657 28.37 10.25 0.29
N GLY A 658 29.18 10.28 1.36
CA GLY A 658 30.61 10.63 1.32
C GLY A 658 30.95 11.94 2.03
N ASP A 659 29.96 12.80 2.28
CA ASP A 659 30.09 14.04 3.05
C ASP A 659 29.84 13.81 4.54
N PHE A 660 30.46 14.65 5.37
CA PHE A 660 30.36 14.61 6.83
C PHE A 660 30.03 16.00 7.36
N THR A 661 28.99 16.07 8.20
CA THR A 661 28.51 17.30 8.82
C THR A 661 28.26 17.11 10.31
N GLY A 662 28.33 18.18 11.10
CA GLY A 662 28.00 18.12 12.53
C GLY A 662 29.01 18.84 13.42
N ILE A 663 28.72 18.79 14.72
CA ILE A 663 29.45 19.54 15.75
C ILE A 663 30.94 19.16 15.76
N ALA A 664 31.28 17.87 15.58
CA ALA A 664 32.67 17.43 15.55
C ALA A 664 33.49 18.10 14.43
N ILE A 665 32.91 18.25 13.23
CA ILE A 665 33.56 18.90 12.08
C ILE A 665 33.75 20.41 12.33
N GLN A 666 32.72 21.07 12.85
CA GLN A 666 32.75 22.50 13.16
C GLN A 666 33.74 22.82 14.28
N LEU A 667 33.74 22.03 15.36
CA LEU A 667 34.68 22.16 16.46
C LEU A 667 36.13 21.98 16.00
N THR A 668 36.42 20.95 15.20
CA THR A 668 37.78 20.72 14.65
C THR A 668 38.31 21.94 13.92
N SER A 669 37.44 22.66 13.19
CA SER A 669 37.84 23.88 12.50
C SER A 669 38.13 25.05 13.44
N ARG A 670 37.35 25.21 14.51
CA ARG A 670 37.60 26.22 15.56
C ARG A 670 38.84 25.90 16.40
N LEU A 671 39.18 24.62 16.56
CA LEU A 671 40.40 24.21 17.24
C LEU A 671 41.66 24.66 16.48
N LEU A 672 41.59 24.76 15.15
CA LEU A 672 42.73 25.18 14.33
C LEU A 672 43.17 26.62 14.64
N ASP A 673 42.25 27.48 15.07
CA ASP A 673 42.55 28.86 15.47
C ASP A 673 43.52 28.94 16.66
N HIS A 674 43.61 27.85 17.45
CA HIS A 674 44.49 27.73 18.60
C HIS A 674 45.84 27.08 18.25
N ALA A 675 46.05 26.67 16.99
CA ALA A 675 47.28 26.07 16.52
C ALA A 675 48.19 27.12 15.83
N GLY A 676 49.42 27.26 16.30
CA GLY A 676 50.47 28.03 15.65
C GLY A 676 51.14 27.30 14.47
N PRO A 677 51.94 27.98 13.63
CA PRO A 677 52.64 27.34 12.52
C PRO A 677 53.60 26.24 12.98
N GLY A 678 53.32 24.99 12.62
CA GLY A 678 54.09 23.80 13.03
C GLY A 678 53.44 22.99 14.15
N GLU A 679 52.37 23.50 14.76
CA GLU A 679 51.67 22.87 15.87
C GLU A 679 50.54 21.94 15.40
N ILE A 680 50.31 20.89 16.18
CA ILE A 680 49.19 19.96 16.00
C ILE A 680 48.45 19.91 17.32
N ILE A 681 47.23 20.44 17.35
CA ILE A 681 46.41 20.52 18.55
C ILE A 681 45.34 19.42 18.53
N VAL A 682 45.10 18.79 19.68
CA VAL A 682 44.09 17.75 19.87
C VAL A 682 43.18 18.11 21.04
N SER A 683 41.93 17.64 21.00
CA SER A 683 41.05 17.75 22.19
C SER A 683 41.43 16.71 23.26
N ARG A 684 41.05 16.97 24.52
CA ARG A 684 41.17 16.01 25.65
C ARG A 684 40.69 14.60 25.30
N THR A 685 39.55 14.48 24.63
CA THR A 685 38.98 13.19 24.19
C THR A 685 39.92 12.40 23.27
N VAL A 686 40.62 13.09 22.36
CA VAL A 686 41.60 12.46 21.46
C VAL A 686 42.83 11.99 22.23
N ARG A 687 43.34 12.78 23.17
CA ARG A 687 44.43 12.39 24.07
C ARG A 687 44.05 11.14 24.87
N ASP A 688 42.87 11.12 25.47
CA ASP A 688 42.43 10.04 26.35
C ASP A 688 42.25 8.71 25.59
N LEU A 689 41.72 8.77 24.37
CA LEU A 689 41.56 7.59 23.50
C LEU A 689 42.86 7.09 22.84
N THR A 690 43.96 7.84 22.97
CA THR A 690 45.28 7.47 22.43
C THR A 690 46.30 7.13 23.52
N ALA A 691 45.86 6.98 24.77
CA ALA A 691 46.70 6.48 25.86
C ALA A 691 47.35 5.13 25.49
N GLY A 692 48.68 5.04 25.63
CA GLY A 692 49.44 3.83 25.30
C GLY A 692 49.93 3.73 23.85
N SER A 693 49.63 4.70 22.97
CA SER A 693 50.09 4.66 21.56
C SER A 693 51.51 5.23 21.33
N GLY A 694 52.26 5.54 22.39
CA GLY A 694 53.60 6.15 22.31
C GLY A 694 53.63 7.62 21.87
N LEU A 695 52.48 8.29 21.81
CA LEU A 695 52.36 9.73 21.54
C LEU A 695 52.49 10.52 22.85
N THR A 696 53.14 11.69 22.80
CA THR A 696 53.24 12.60 23.96
C THR A 696 52.39 13.84 23.74
N PHE A 697 51.79 14.33 24.82
CA PHE A 697 50.85 15.45 24.79
C PHE A 697 51.21 16.45 25.88
N GLU A 698 51.25 17.73 25.52
CA GLU A 698 51.47 18.84 26.44
C GLU A 698 50.19 19.68 26.53
N GLU A 699 49.83 20.11 27.74
CA GLU A 699 48.64 20.95 27.93
C GLU A 699 48.86 22.31 27.25
N HIS A 700 47.86 22.77 26.48
CA HIS A 700 47.98 23.98 25.66
C HIS A 700 47.09 25.11 26.18
N CYS A 701 45.77 24.94 26.08
CA CYS A 701 44.80 25.92 26.57
C CYS A 701 43.41 25.28 26.75
N GLU A 702 42.49 26.04 27.34
CA GLU A 702 41.08 25.67 27.48
C GLU A 702 40.21 26.60 26.62
N MET A 703 39.33 26.02 25.80
CA MET A 703 38.44 26.76 24.91
C MET A 703 37.03 26.79 25.52
N ASP A 704 36.47 27.99 25.68
CA ASP A 704 35.09 28.17 26.15
C ASP A 704 34.09 27.85 25.02
N LEU A 705 33.09 27.04 25.35
CA LEU A 705 32.05 26.60 24.42
C LEU A 705 30.69 27.02 24.99
N ALA A 706 29.98 27.89 24.26
CA ALA A 706 28.64 28.32 24.62
C ALA A 706 27.72 27.09 24.81
N GLY A 707 27.32 26.83 26.06
CA GLY A 707 26.42 25.73 26.43
C GLY A 707 27.07 24.45 26.95
N VAL A 708 28.40 24.38 27.15
CA VAL A 708 29.07 23.22 27.77
C VAL A 708 29.73 23.62 29.10
N PRO A 709 29.25 23.10 30.26
CA PRO A 709 29.91 23.36 31.54
C PRO A 709 31.33 22.77 31.56
N GLY A 710 32.35 23.63 31.71
CA GLY A 710 33.75 23.22 31.91
C GLY A 710 34.68 23.29 30.69
N GLY A 711 34.26 23.93 29.59
CA GLY A 711 35.14 24.18 28.42
C GLY A 711 35.65 22.90 27.73
N LEU A 712 36.44 23.07 26.66
CA LEU A 712 37.16 21.98 25.99
C LEU A 712 38.67 22.20 26.14
N GLN A 713 39.33 21.32 26.88
CA GLN A 713 40.78 21.38 27.07
C GLN A 713 41.55 20.81 25.88
N LEU A 714 42.60 21.51 25.49
CA LEU A 714 43.39 21.26 24.30
C LEU A 714 44.83 20.88 24.66
N PHE A 715 45.41 20.00 23.86
CA PHE A 715 46.78 19.52 24.03
C PHE A 715 47.55 19.65 22.73
N SER A 716 48.83 20.02 22.82
CA SER A 716 49.77 19.97 21.70
C SER A 716 50.40 18.59 21.59
N VAL A 717 50.50 18.05 20.37
CA VAL A 717 51.16 16.77 20.10
C VAL A 717 52.65 16.97 19.99
N SER A 718 53.38 16.49 21.00
CA SER A 718 54.83 16.42 21.01
C SER A 718 55.29 15.06 20.48
N LYS A 719 56.54 14.98 20.00
CA LYS A 719 57.17 13.68 19.72
C LYS A 719 57.64 13.09 21.07
N PRO A 720 57.67 11.76 21.27
CA PRO A 720 58.48 11.22 22.36
C PRO A 720 59.91 11.74 22.20
N ALA A 721 60.47 12.27 23.29
CA ALA A 721 61.91 12.45 23.39
C ALA A 721 62.54 11.08 23.14
N VAL A 722 63.46 11.02 22.18
CA VAL A 722 64.20 9.79 21.81
C VAL A 722 64.89 9.21 23.04
#